data_AF-A0A084QED2-F1
#
_entry.id   AF-A0A084QED2-F1
#
_cell.length_a   1.000
_cell.length_b   1.000
_cell.length_c   1.000
_cell.angle_alpha   90.00
_cell.angle_beta   90.00
_cell.angle_gamma   90.00
#
_symmetry.space_group_name_H-M   'P 1'
#
loop_
_entity.id
_entity.type
_entity.pdbx_description
1 polymer ?
#
loop_
_entity_poly.entity_id
_entity_poly.type
_entity_poly.pdbx_seq_one_letter_code
_entity_poly.pdbx_strand_id
1 'polypeptide(L)'
;MKTAIYSIVAAASFVAAQNFDGQPECAVQCLRDAIPQVGCSMGDTACQCDPDVQAALGGVIAPCLVEACNPDDLGAAQNAGGAACAAFSASASGSATEGGVTIQTSMPTEDGFTIQTSTPTELVSTTVVSTTTVVSSEATSDASSSEVESTTTTTATTSTRITTTSSTSTESTTTDAPESTETESPTQTSDDSATSTSTDADGAAGAGPTIGALAAIIAMAVALQLREAGAAATTPSPCLGRPSQLTSRRINLLTSSHQFLSPKHSRRAFSHTGHQPLRMVKTKILIISDTHGVTPAPSMDSASVRSFTETELSRRTTSSRNPPRFPTGFREPLPEVDVVLHCGDLTKYSREGEFRNTFGMLRAIRAPLKLVIAGNHDGALDEPFWVQEHGGDPAYPTVVKDIIDEAAQDGVRYLTEGVHTFDLQNGARLTVYASPYTPVYGGWGFQYYGRHDFVIPAGVDVAMTHGPPLGVLDMSNHGGRAGCGQLFRAIHAARPKIHCFGHIHEAWGALLARWQTPADDGRPPRYATAVDADASRLVKTLAQLWPQRGVDDDEAIARKTRDLADMSEARSIAVDLTGEEEAARVGAGEETLFVNAAIMDTGYRPSHLPWTVDVDLDPTPAGSLPLQYTAMEASQNAAMDSPPAPPRDAEPKYGGFSRFEMELEFVQSLANPHYLNHLASQKLLSQPAFVAYLAYLQYWGRPPYLKYLTYPGPTLRHLELLQQEQFRQDIMSPDLVQRLVEEEIKASVEWHRS
;
A
#
# COMPACT_ATOMS: atom_id res chain seq x y z
N MET A 1 -21.43 -5.76 13.72
CA MET A 1 -21.93 -7.00 14.36
C MET A 1 -22.72 -7.86 13.37
N LYS A 2 -24.07 -7.82 13.28
CA LYS A 2 -24.87 -8.84 12.55
C LYS A 2 -24.33 -9.28 11.18
N THR A 3 -23.93 -8.35 10.31
CA THR A 3 -23.31 -8.66 8.99
C THR A 3 -22.03 -9.47 9.06
N ALA A 4 -21.14 -9.20 10.02
CA ALA A 4 -19.91 -9.98 10.20
C ALA A 4 -20.20 -11.39 10.72
N ILE A 5 -21.23 -11.56 11.55
CA ILE A 5 -21.66 -12.87 12.06
C ILE A 5 -22.20 -13.72 10.89
N TYR A 6 -23.02 -13.14 10.00
CA TYR A 6 -23.44 -13.85 8.78
C TYR A 6 -22.26 -14.26 7.89
N SER A 7 -21.19 -13.45 7.79
CA SER A 7 -19.98 -13.82 7.03
C SER A 7 -19.19 -14.97 7.66
N ILE A 8 -19.16 -15.09 8.99
CA ILE A 8 -18.52 -16.22 9.69
C ILE A 8 -19.31 -17.51 9.41
N VAL A 9 -20.64 -17.47 9.59
CA VAL A 9 -21.50 -18.66 9.45
C VAL A 9 -21.66 -19.10 7.99
N ALA A 10 -21.52 -18.19 7.01
CA ALA A 10 -21.54 -18.55 5.59
C ALA A 10 -20.24 -19.23 5.07
N ALA A 11 -19.18 -19.28 5.87
CA ALA A 11 -17.88 -19.87 5.52
C ALA A 11 -17.47 -21.02 6.47
N ALA A 12 -18.42 -21.52 7.26
CA ALA A 12 -18.17 -22.46 8.35
C ALA A 12 -18.69 -23.86 8.03
N SER A 13 -17.92 -24.88 8.40
CA SER A 13 -18.34 -26.27 8.27
C SER A 13 -19.32 -26.66 9.38
N PHE A 14 -20.49 -27.15 8.99
CA PHE A 14 -21.57 -27.54 9.90
C PHE A 14 -22.03 -28.95 9.59
N VAL A 15 -21.73 -29.88 10.50
CA VAL A 15 -21.99 -31.31 10.31
C VAL A 15 -22.40 -31.95 11.63
N ALA A 16 -23.40 -32.83 11.55
CA ALA A 16 -23.69 -33.81 12.56
C ALA A 16 -22.67 -34.96 12.45
N ALA A 17 -21.76 -35.05 13.42
CA ALA A 17 -21.27 -36.36 13.85
C ALA A 17 -22.47 -37.24 14.26
N GLN A 18 -22.30 -38.57 14.34
CA GLN A 18 -23.44 -39.51 14.38
C GLN A 18 -24.46 -39.28 15.53
N ASN A 19 -24.12 -38.55 16.61
CA ASN A 19 -25.08 -38.05 17.62
C ASN A 19 -24.98 -36.53 17.90
N PHE A 20 -24.45 -35.72 16.97
CA PHE A 20 -24.09 -34.30 17.15
C PHE A 20 -22.96 -34.06 18.18
N ASP A 21 -22.15 -35.08 18.49
CA ASP A 21 -21.05 -35.00 19.45
C ASP A 21 -20.09 -33.83 19.14
N GLY A 22 -19.83 -32.99 20.14
CA GLY A 22 -18.98 -31.79 20.04
C GLY A 22 -19.70 -30.51 19.60
N GLN A 23 -20.94 -30.58 19.10
CA GLN A 23 -21.72 -29.38 18.76
C GLN A 23 -22.31 -28.73 20.04
N PRO A 24 -22.33 -27.38 20.16
CA PRO A 24 -22.96 -26.71 21.29
C PRO A 24 -24.48 -26.83 21.22
N GLU A 25 -25.15 -26.91 22.38
CA GLU A 25 -26.57 -27.24 22.49
C GLU A 25 -27.50 -26.30 21.69
N CYS A 26 -27.15 -25.00 21.61
CA CYS A 26 -27.86 -24.02 20.80
C CYS A 26 -27.84 -24.32 19.29
N ALA A 27 -26.79 -24.97 18.79
CA ALA A 27 -26.63 -25.29 17.37
C ALA A 27 -27.32 -26.60 16.97
N VAL A 28 -27.49 -27.53 17.91
CA VAL A 28 -28.03 -28.89 17.63
C VAL A 28 -29.41 -28.84 16.99
N GLN A 29 -30.31 -27.96 17.43
CA GLN A 29 -31.64 -27.86 16.81
C GLN A 29 -31.58 -27.23 15.40
N CYS A 30 -30.78 -26.18 15.22
CA CYS A 30 -30.57 -25.57 13.89
C CYS A 30 -29.98 -26.59 12.89
N LEU A 31 -29.03 -27.43 13.32
CA LEU A 31 -28.47 -28.50 12.50
C LEU A 31 -29.53 -29.54 12.14
N ARG A 32 -30.34 -29.99 13.11
CA ARG A 32 -31.43 -30.96 12.90
C ARG A 32 -32.45 -30.50 11.86
N ASP A 33 -32.82 -29.23 11.89
CA ASP A 33 -33.82 -28.70 10.96
C ASP A 33 -33.22 -28.37 9.58
N ALA A 34 -31.93 -28.03 9.48
CA ALA A 34 -31.29 -27.63 8.23
C ALA A 34 -30.71 -28.81 7.40
N ILE A 35 -30.14 -29.84 8.03
CA ILE A 35 -29.51 -30.98 7.32
C ILE A 35 -30.48 -31.68 6.34
N PRO A 36 -31.76 -31.96 6.69
CA PRO A 36 -32.71 -32.55 5.74
C PRO A 36 -33.10 -31.62 4.59
N GLN A 37 -33.00 -30.30 4.76
CA GLN A 37 -33.36 -29.32 3.71
C GLN A 37 -32.33 -29.25 2.58
N VAL A 38 -31.07 -29.60 2.85
CA VAL A 38 -30.03 -29.77 1.82
C VAL A 38 -29.96 -31.19 1.23
N GLY A 39 -30.92 -32.06 1.58
CA GLY A 39 -31.06 -33.39 0.99
C GLY A 39 -30.26 -34.52 1.66
N CYS A 40 -29.47 -34.23 2.70
CA CYS A 40 -28.72 -35.24 3.42
C CYS A 40 -29.53 -35.88 4.57
N SER A 41 -29.18 -37.12 4.93
CA SER A 41 -29.69 -37.72 6.17
C SER A 41 -28.82 -37.34 7.37
N MET A 42 -29.41 -37.34 8.57
CA MET A 42 -28.75 -36.93 9.83
C MET A 42 -27.44 -37.70 10.12
N GLY A 43 -27.39 -38.99 9.76
CA GLY A 43 -26.20 -39.85 9.95
C GLY A 43 -25.29 -39.94 8.73
N ASP A 44 -25.65 -39.30 7.62
CA ASP A 44 -24.85 -39.30 6.39
C ASP A 44 -23.80 -38.18 6.44
N THR A 45 -22.74 -38.43 7.21
CA THR A 45 -21.57 -37.55 7.30
C THR A 45 -20.86 -37.39 5.95
N ALA A 46 -21.00 -38.34 5.02
CA ALA A 46 -20.41 -38.24 3.68
C ALA A 46 -21.11 -37.16 2.84
N CYS A 47 -22.44 -37.22 2.76
CA CYS A 47 -23.27 -36.19 2.12
C CYS A 47 -23.08 -34.83 2.81
N GLN A 48 -23.11 -34.79 4.14
CA GLN A 48 -22.97 -33.54 4.88
C GLN A 48 -21.61 -32.86 4.66
N CYS A 49 -20.51 -33.62 4.56
CA CYS A 49 -19.16 -33.07 4.35
C CYS A 49 -18.80 -32.76 2.88
N ASP A 50 -19.73 -32.93 1.93
CA ASP A 50 -19.50 -32.51 0.55
C ASP A 50 -19.36 -30.97 0.47
N PRO A 51 -18.39 -30.41 -0.29
CA PRO A 51 -18.17 -28.96 -0.33
C PRO A 51 -19.36 -28.13 -0.84
N ASP A 52 -20.11 -28.63 -1.83
CA ASP A 52 -21.26 -27.92 -2.38
C ASP A 52 -22.46 -28.01 -1.40
N VAL A 53 -22.60 -29.14 -0.70
CA VAL A 53 -23.57 -29.28 0.41
C VAL A 53 -23.23 -28.38 1.58
N GLN A 54 -21.96 -28.27 1.99
CA GLN A 54 -21.54 -27.38 3.07
C GLN A 54 -21.83 -25.91 2.76
N ALA A 55 -21.59 -25.47 1.52
CA ALA A 55 -21.96 -24.11 1.08
C ALA A 55 -23.48 -23.87 1.11
N ALA A 56 -24.29 -24.85 0.68
CA ALA A 56 -25.74 -24.77 0.77
C ALA A 56 -26.25 -24.75 2.22
N LEU A 57 -25.68 -25.61 3.07
CA LEU A 57 -26.07 -25.78 4.48
C LEU A 57 -25.74 -24.53 5.30
N GLY A 58 -24.55 -23.94 5.12
CA GLY A 58 -24.18 -22.65 5.71
C GLY A 58 -25.19 -21.55 5.39
N GLY A 59 -25.67 -21.48 4.14
CA GLY A 59 -26.72 -20.54 3.73
C GLY A 59 -28.09 -20.76 4.38
N VAL A 60 -28.51 -22.02 4.57
CA VAL A 60 -29.79 -22.38 5.20
C VAL A 60 -29.75 -22.22 6.72
N ILE A 61 -28.63 -22.57 7.37
CA ILE A 61 -28.53 -22.64 8.83
C ILE A 61 -28.20 -21.28 9.49
N ALA A 62 -27.56 -20.36 8.75
CA ALA A 62 -27.10 -19.08 9.30
C ALA A 62 -28.16 -18.21 10.00
N PRO A 63 -29.41 -18.09 9.51
CA PRO A 63 -30.44 -17.34 10.22
C PRO A 63 -30.74 -17.92 11.61
N CYS A 64 -30.80 -19.24 11.74
CA CYS A 64 -31.10 -19.93 12.99
C CYS A 64 -29.96 -19.79 14.00
N LEU A 65 -28.71 -20.04 13.58
CA LEU A 65 -27.55 -19.95 14.47
C LEU A 65 -27.31 -18.53 15.01
N VAL A 66 -27.55 -17.49 14.19
CA VAL A 66 -27.42 -16.07 14.58
C VAL A 66 -28.53 -15.61 15.54
N GLU A 67 -29.62 -16.38 15.67
CA GLU A 67 -30.71 -16.14 16.63
C GLU A 67 -30.59 -17.03 17.89
N ALA A 68 -30.07 -18.24 17.77
CA ALA A 68 -29.98 -19.23 18.86
C ALA A 68 -28.65 -19.22 19.65
N CYS A 69 -27.52 -18.90 19.02
CA CYS A 69 -26.18 -19.01 19.62
C CYS A 69 -25.51 -17.64 19.84
N ASN A 70 -24.60 -17.57 20.82
CA ASN A 70 -23.70 -16.42 20.99
C ASN A 70 -22.45 -16.55 20.08
N PRO A 71 -21.64 -15.49 19.88
CA PRO A 71 -20.50 -15.52 18.95
C PRO A 71 -19.44 -16.59 19.25
N ASP A 72 -19.23 -16.96 20.51
CA ASP A 72 -18.23 -17.95 20.91
C ASP A 72 -18.71 -19.38 20.59
N ASP A 73 -20.01 -19.66 20.84
CA ASP A 73 -20.66 -20.91 20.44
C ASP A 73 -20.68 -21.11 18.91
N LEU A 74 -20.77 -20.03 18.12
CA LEU A 74 -20.67 -20.13 16.66
C LEU A 74 -19.29 -20.63 16.22
N GLY A 75 -18.22 -20.14 16.85
CA GLY A 75 -16.86 -20.65 16.64
C GLY A 75 -16.70 -22.10 17.09
N ALA A 76 -17.30 -22.48 18.22
CA ALA A 76 -17.31 -23.87 18.69
C ALA A 76 -18.01 -24.82 17.69
N ALA A 77 -19.18 -24.43 17.18
CA ALA A 77 -19.96 -25.22 16.22
C ALA A 77 -19.22 -25.41 14.87
N GLN A 78 -18.58 -24.35 14.37
CA GLN A 78 -17.73 -24.40 13.17
C GLN A 78 -16.54 -25.36 13.35
N ASN A 79 -15.85 -25.27 14.48
CA ASN A 79 -14.70 -26.12 14.78
C ASN A 79 -15.11 -27.60 14.95
N ALA A 80 -16.26 -27.87 15.58
CA ALA A 80 -16.81 -29.22 15.71
C ALA A 80 -17.20 -29.83 14.35
N GLY A 81 -17.86 -29.06 13.46
CA GLY A 81 -18.21 -29.53 12.12
C GLY A 81 -16.99 -29.78 11.24
N GLY A 82 -16.00 -28.89 11.27
CA GLY A 82 -14.72 -29.08 10.57
C GLY A 82 -13.94 -30.31 11.06
N ALA A 83 -13.90 -30.53 12.38
CA ALA A 83 -13.28 -31.72 12.97
C ALA A 83 -14.01 -33.02 12.57
N ALA A 84 -15.34 -33.02 12.51
CA ALA A 84 -16.13 -34.17 12.06
C ALA A 84 -15.81 -34.53 10.60
N CYS A 85 -15.69 -33.56 9.70
CA CYS A 85 -15.30 -33.82 8.31
C CYS A 85 -13.85 -34.27 8.16
N ALA A 86 -12.91 -33.68 8.91
CA ALA A 86 -11.53 -34.17 8.92
C ALA A 86 -11.44 -35.63 9.39
N ALA A 87 -12.17 -36.00 10.45
CA ALA A 87 -12.24 -37.37 10.94
C ALA A 87 -12.91 -38.33 9.93
N PHE A 88 -13.97 -37.89 9.25
CA PHE A 88 -14.61 -38.67 8.18
C PHE A 88 -13.65 -38.91 6.99
N SER A 89 -12.98 -37.86 6.49
CA SER A 89 -12.02 -37.98 5.39
C SER A 89 -10.83 -38.87 5.76
N ALA A 90 -10.32 -38.77 6.99
CA ALA A 90 -9.28 -39.68 7.51
C ALA A 90 -9.76 -41.13 7.58
N SER A 91 -11.01 -41.37 8.01
CA SER A 91 -11.60 -42.72 8.08
C SER A 91 -11.81 -43.33 6.69
N ALA A 92 -12.29 -42.53 5.72
CA ALA A 92 -12.49 -42.95 4.33
C ALA A 92 -11.16 -43.28 3.62
N SER A 93 -10.06 -42.63 4.02
CA SER A 93 -8.72 -42.88 3.47
C SER A 93 -8.06 -44.19 3.95
N GLY A 94 -8.66 -44.89 4.93
CA GLY A 94 -8.05 -46.04 5.60
C GLY A 94 -8.24 -47.40 4.94
N SER A 95 -8.82 -47.48 3.73
CA SER A 95 -9.25 -48.77 3.14
C SER A 95 -8.86 -48.94 1.65
N ALA A 96 -7.56 -49.08 1.39
CA ALA A 96 -7.04 -49.43 0.06
C ALA A 96 -5.68 -50.16 0.14
N THR A 97 -5.68 -51.44 0.51
CA THR A 97 -4.57 -52.38 0.24
C THR A 97 -4.91 -53.32 -0.90
N GLU A 98 -3.89 -53.81 -1.60
CA GLU A 98 -4.04 -54.40 -2.94
C GLU A 98 -4.77 -55.75 -2.97
N GLY A 99 -5.67 -55.92 -3.94
CA GLY A 99 -6.25 -57.19 -4.34
C GLY A 99 -6.22 -57.32 -5.86
N GLY A 100 -5.22 -58.02 -6.40
CA GLY A 100 -4.97 -58.09 -7.85
C GLY A 100 -6.06 -58.81 -8.65
N VAL A 101 -6.22 -58.41 -9.91
CA VAL A 101 -7.21 -59.03 -10.83
C VAL A 101 -6.88 -60.50 -11.08
N THR A 102 -7.81 -61.38 -10.74
CA THR A 102 -7.98 -62.69 -11.38
C THR A 102 -9.47 -62.96 -11.53
N ILE A 103 -9.86 -63.50 -12.69
CA ILE A 103 -11.25 -63.52 -13.14
C ILE A 103 -11.99 -64.74 -12.59
N GLN A 104 -13.12 -64.55 -11.88
CA GLN A 104 -14.35 -65.29 -12.18
C GLN A 104 -15.64 -64.72 -11.54
N THR A 105 -16.76 -65.07 -12.18
CA THR A 105 -18.15 -64.64 -11.96
C THR A 105 -18.81 -65.22 -10.70
N SER A 106 -19.63 -64.43 -9.97
CA SER A 106 -21.06 -64.74 -9.65
C SER A 106 -21.68 -63.80 -8.58
N MET A 107 -23.00 -63.93 -8.39
CA MET A 107 -23.92 -63.28 -7.43
C MET A 107 -24.72 -64.42 -6.71
N PRO A 108 -25.55 -64.21 -5.66
CA PRO A 108 -25.77 -63.06 -4.74
C PRO A 108 -25.88 -63.52 -3.23
N THR A 109 -26.62 -62.77 -2.36
CA THR A 109 -27.25 -63.18 -1.05
C THR A 109 -26.34 -63.53 0.16
N GLU A 110 -26.69 -63.41 1.45
CA GLU A 110 -27.71 -62.65 2.25
C GLU A 110 -27.32 -62.68 3.77
N ASP A 111 -28.04 -61.90 4.62
CA ASP A 111 -28.25 -62.06 6.09
C ASP A 111 -27.12 -61.97 7.17
N GLY A 112 -27.54 -61.55 8.40
CA GLY A 112 -26.86 -61.79 9.70
C GLY A 112 -26.14 -60.58 10.37
N PHE A 113 -26.19 -60.20 11.66
CA PHE A 113 -26.80 -60.63 12.96
C PHE A 113 -25.84 -61.31 13.99
N THR A 114 -25.69 -60.88 15.28
CA THR A 114 -25.96 -59.59 15.98
C THR A 114 -25.35 -59.53 17.43
N ILE A 115 -24.96 -58.33 17.92
CA ILE A 115 -24.87 -57.85 19.34
C ILE A 115 -23.84 -58.44 20.37
N GLN A 116 -23.46 -57.57 21.36
CA GLN A 116 -23.04 -57.78 22.78
C GLN A 116 -21.57 -57.73 23.28
N THR A 117 -21.25 -56.58 23.92
CA THR A 117 -20.66 -56.35 25.28
C THR A 117 -19.57 -57.25 25.91
N SER A 118 -18.60 -56.63 26.60
CA SER A 118 -18.35 -56.87 28.05
C SER A 118 -17.39 -55.84 28.71
N THR A 119 -17.49 -55.72 30.04
CA THR A 119 -16.63 -55.00 31.02
C THR A 119 -16.43 -55.95 32.24
N PRO A 120 -15.90 -55.59 33.46
CA PRO A 120 -15.09 -54.47 33.97
C PRO A 120 -13.86 -54.97 34.83
N THR A 121 -13.44 -54.20 35.87
CA THR A 121 -12.68 -54.62 37.11
C THR A 121 -11.23 -55.12 37.00
N GLU A 122 -10.32 -55.08 38.01
CA GLU A 122 -9.98 -54.26 39.20
C GLU A 122 -8.76 -54.95 39.90
N LEU A 123 -7.99 -54.48 40.89
CA LEU A 123 -7.71 -53.23 41.64
C LEU A 123 -6.30 -53.40 42.31
N VAL A 124 -5.72 -52.40 42.99
CA VAL A 124 -5.09 -52.45 44.36
C VAL A 124 -4.07 -51.28 44.56
N SER A 125 -3.87 -50.85 45.81
CA SER A 125 -3.10 -49.67 46.26
C SER A 125 -2.15 -49.99 47.43
N THR A 126 -1.12 -49.17 47.71
CA THR A 126 -0.50 -48.97 49.05
C THR A 126 0.45 -47.74 49.12
N THR A 127 0.88 -47.32 50.33
CA THR A 127 1.47 -45.98 50.59
C THR A 127 2.49 -45.94 51.76
N VAL A 128 3.54 -45.10 51.66
CA VAL A 128 4.49 -44.66 52.72
C VAL A 128 5.00 -43.24 52.29
N VAL A 129 4.82 -42.08 52.96
CA VAL A 129 5.29 -41.55 54.29
C VAL A 129 6.81 -41.24 54.28
N SER A 130 7.36 -40.07 54.68
CA SER A 130 6.89 -38.93 55.53
C SER A 130 7.47 -37.53 55.14
N THR A 131 7.33 -36.52 56.01
CA THR A 131 7.80 -35.09 55.94
C THR A 131 9.29 -34.89 56.38
N THR A 132 10.00 -33.73 56.36
CA THR A 132 9.70 -32.38 56.95
C THR A 132 10.84 -31.34 56.73
N THR A 133 10.57 -30.04 56.97
CA THR A 133 11.49 -28.94 57.45
C THR A 133 12.26 -28.01 56.48
N VAL A 134 12.78 -26.90 57.05
CA VAL A 134 13.24 -25.62 56.46
C VAL A 134 14.52 -25.15 57.21
N VAL A 135 15.27 -24.16 56.68
CA VAL A 135 15.98 -23.02 57.34
C VAL A 135 17.33 -22.67 56.67
N SER A 136 17.64 -21.37 56.63
CA SER A 136 18.82 -20.72 55.99
C SER A 136 20.05 -20.58 56.92
N SER A 137 21.23 -20.28 56.35
CA SER A 137 22.31 -19.55 57.04
C SER A 137 23.34 -18.95 56.07
N GLU A 138 23.80 -17.73 56.33
CA GLU A 138 24.89 -17.04 55.62
C GLU A 138 26.29 -17.36 56.22
N ALA A 139 27.36 -16.95 55.51
CA ALA A 139 28.65 -16.65 56.12
C ALA A 139 29.42 -15.56 55.34
N THR A 140 29.88 -14.52 56.04
CA THR A 140 30.86 -13.50 55.59
C THR A 140 32.29 -14.07 55.66
N SER A 141 33.38 -13.45 55.18
CA SER A 141 33.72 -12.02 54.96
C SER A 141 34.67 -11.87 53.73
N ASP A 142 35.48 -10.82 53.45
CA ASP A 142 36.01 -9.70 54.24
C ASP A 142 36.41 -8.47 53.37
N ALA A 143 37.14 -7.53 53.97
CA ALA A 143 37.61 -6.23 53.46
C ALA A 143 38.81 -6.34 52.45
N SER A 144 39.36 -5.26 51.84
CA SER A 144 39.36 -3.85 52.27
C SER A 144 39.76 -2.82 51.19
N SER A 145 39.25 -1.58 51.35
CA SER A 145 39.88 -0.23 51.19
C SER A 145 41.00 0.03 50.13
N SER A 146 41.12 1.21 49.51
CA SER A 146 40.55 2.56 49.80
C SER A 146 40.63 3.50 48.58
N GLU A 147 39.88 4.61 48.60
CA GLU A 147 40.01 5.72 47.65
C GLU A 147 41.31 6.54 47.84
N VAL A 148 41.68 7.36 46.85
CA VAL A 148 41.78 8.84 47.02
C VAL A 148 41.68 9.61 45.69
N GLU A 149 41.40 10.90 45.82
CA GLU A 149 40.89 11.85 44.82
C GLU A 149 41.97 12.87 44.36
N SER A 150 41.72 13.60 43.24
CA SER A 150 41.94 15.07 43.09
C SER A 150 42.66 15.58 41.82
N THR A 151 41.89 16.29 40.98
CA THR A 151 42.10 17.66 40.45
C THR A 151 43.54 18.22 40.30
N THR A 152 44.04 18.61 39.11
CA THR A 152 43.91 19.97 38.48
C THR A 152 44.84 20.09 37.23
N THR A 153 44.96 21.17 36.40
CA THR A 153 44.02 22.12 35.73
C THR A 153 44.83 23.09 34.81
N THR A 154 44.41 23.33 33.55
CA THR A 154 44.97 24.34 32.56
C THR A 154 46.45 24.16 32.12
N THR A 155 47.02 24.77 31.06
CA THR A 155 46.61 25.80 30.05
C THR A 155 47.22 25.48 28.65
N ALA A 156 47.13 26.37 27.64
CA ALA A 156 47.39 26.06 26.22
C ALA A 156 48.46 26.92 25.48
N THR A 157 48.70 26.57 24.20
CA THR A 157 48.97 27.45 23.01
C THR A 157 50.36 27.39 22.31
N THR A 158 50.31 27.33 20.96
CA THR A 158 51.20 27.94 19.92
C THR A 158 52.11 27.04 19.04
N SER A 159 52.08 27.38 17.74
CA SER A 159 52.61 26.74 16.52
C SER A 159 54.13 26.64 16.32
N THR A 160 54.56 25.80 15.37
CA THR A 160 55.41 26.25 14.23
C THR A 160 55.22 25.39 12.97
N ARG A 161 55.69 25.87 11.81
CA ARG A 161 55.57 25.29 10.45
C ARG A 161 56.88 25.52 9.69
N ILE A 162 57.31 24.59 8.82
CA ILE A 162 58.23 24.85 7.70
C ILE A 162 58.07 23.78 6.60
N THR A 163 58.54 24.07 5.38
CA THR A 163 58.23 23.34 4.13
C THR A 163 59.51 23.12 3.29
N THR A 164 59.59 22.06 2.48
CA THR A 164 60.42 22.02 1.25
C THR A 164 59.94 21.00 0.21
N THR A 165 60.41 21.11 -1.05
CA THR A 165 59.84 20.47 -2.26
C THR A 165 60.89 20.03 -3.29
N SER A 166 60.60 18.98 -4.09
CA SER A 166 61.22 18.63 -5.41
C SER A 166 60.32 17.56 -6.12
N SER A 167 60.13 17.38 -7.45
CA SER A 167 60.68 17.88 -8.74
C SER A 167 61.71 16.96 -9.44
N THR A 168 61.53 16.39 -10.67
CA THR A 168 60.36 16.31 -11.58
C THR A 168 60.56 15.25 -12.72
N SER A 169 59.46 14.89 -13.42
CA SER A 169 59.32 14.65 -14.90
C SER A 169 60.00 13.49 -15.67
N THR A 170 59.19 12.79 -16.51
CA THR A 170 59.44 12.32 -17.92
C THR A 170 60.55 11.27 -18.22
N GLU A 171 60.51 10.41 -19.27
CA GLU A 171 59.51 10.11 -20.33
C GLU A 171 59.72 8.71 -20.98
N SER A 172 58.62 8.07 -21.42
CA SER A 172 58.39 7.27 -22.66
C SER A 172 59.31 6.11 -23.16
N THR A 173 58.71 5.26 -24.02
CA THR A 173 59.32 4.27 -24.98
C THR A 173 59.98 3.00 -24.41
N THR A 174 59.95 1.82 -25.06
CA THR A 174 59.10 1.21 -26.13
C THR A 174 59.23 -0.33 -26.08
N THR A 175 58.25 -1.06 -26.65
CA THR A 175 58.28 -2.39 -27.33
C THR A 175 59.38 -3.43 -26.95
N ASP A 176 59.08 -4.72 -26.75
CA ASP A 176 58.65 -5.65 -27.82
C ASP A 176 57.93 -6.92 -27.31
N ALA A 177 57.35 -7.67 -28.26
CA ALA A 177 56.84 -9.05 -28.18
C ALA A 177 57.44 -9.84 -29.38
N PRO A 178 57.22 -11.16 -29.61
CA PRO A 178 56.22 -12.09 -29.03
C PRO A 178 56.79 -13.52 -28.76
N GLU A 179 55.94 -14.55 -28.92
CA GLU A 179 56.31 -15.97 -29.19
C GLU A 179 56.75 -16.82 -27.94
N SER A 180 56.25 -18.05 -27.67
CA SER A 180 55.14 -18.86 -28.24
C SER A 180 54.73 -20.07 -27.35
N THR A 181 53.55 -20.64 -27.68
CA THR A 181 53.13 -22.05 -27.54
C THR A 181 52.89 -22.72 -26.16
N GLU A 182 51.85 -23.56 -26.17
CA GLU A 182 51.30 -24.38 -25.09
C GLU A 182 52.07 -25.71 -24.89
N THR A 183 51.92 -26.36 -23.73
CA THR A 183 51.84 -27.84 -23.53
C THR A 183 51.29 -28.12 -22.10
N GLU A 184 50.82 -29.34 -21.84
CA GLU A 184 49.90 -29.73 -20.76
C GLU A 184 50.53 -30.12 -19.38
N SER A 185 49.65 -30.20 -18.38
CA SER A 185 49.60 -31.02 -17.14
C SER A 185 50.57 -32.24 -17.04
N PRO A 186 51.05 -32.66 -15.82
CA PRO A 186 50.17 -33.35 -14.85
C PRO A 186 50.50 -33.34 -13.33
N THR A 187 49.60 -34.01 -12.61
CA THR A 187 49.40 -34.38 -11.19
C THR A 187 50.57 -34.93 -10.34
N GLN A 188 50.47 -34.78 -9.00
CA GLN A 188 50.77 -35.76 -7.90
C GLN A 188 50.11 -35.23 -6.59
N THR A 189 49.22 -35.93 -5.85
CA THR A 189 49.38 -37.05 -4.86
C THR A 189 50.17 -36.66 -3.59
N SER A 190 49.90 -37.15 -2.37
CA SER A 190 49.07 -38.28 -1.86
C SER A 190 48.85 -38.21 -0.33
N ASP A 191 47.69 -38.69 0.15
CA ASP A 191 47.44 -39.52 1.37
C ASP A 191 47.86 -38.98 2.78
N ASP A 192 47.36 -39.48 3.94
CA ASP A 192 46.84 -40.82 4.25
C ASP A 192 45.85 -40.87 5.46
N SER A 193 44.86 -41.79 5.38
CA SER A 193 44.20 -42.68 6.39
C SER A 193 44.09 -42.38 7.91
N ALA A 194 43.24 -43.03 8.73
CA ALA A 194 41.96 -43.79 8.67
C ALA A 194 41.61 -44.21 10.15
N THR A 195 40.40 -44.57 10.63
CA THR A 195 39.58 -45.77 10.34
C THR A 195 38.42 -45.86 11.36
N SER A 196 37.20 -46.27 10.98
CA SER A 196 36.29 -47.09 11.84
C SER A 196 35.07 -47.61 11.06
N THR A 197 34.43 -48.69 11.53
CA THR A 197 33.50 -49.54 10.76
C THR A 197 32.15 -49.81 11.44
N SER A 198 31.05 -49.87 10.67
CA SER A 198 30.00 -50.93 10.74
C SER A 198 28.87 -50.68 9.72
N THR A 199 27.99 -51.67 9.49
CA THR A 199 26.92 -51.65 8.47
C THR A 199 25.52 -51.98 9.05
N ASP A 200 24.50 -51.73 8.23
CA ASP A 200 23.15 -52.34 8.18
C ASP A 200 22.16 -52.18 9.36
N ALA A 201 21.07 -51.44 9.11
CA ALA A 201 19.73 -51.63 9.70
C ALA A 201 18.63 -50.89 8.89
N ASP A 202 17.46 -51.51 8.72
CA ASP A 202 16.28 -50.95 8.02
C ASP A 202 15.44 -49.96 8.86
N GLY A 203 14.59 -49.16 8.21
CA GLY A 203 13.49 -48.44 8.89
C GLY A 203 12.85 -47.29 8.10
N ALA A 204 11.73 -47.55 7.41
CA ALA A 204 10.90 -46.54 6.73
C ALA A 204 10.47 -45.39 7.68
N ALA A 205 10.57 -44.09 7.35
CA ALA A 205 10.13 -43.32 6.17
C ALA A 205 8.67 -42.81 6.27
N GLY A 206 8.45 -41.56 5.85
CA GLY A 206 7.18 -40.83 6.04
C GLY A 206 7.11 -39.54 5.22
N ALA A 207 7.47 -39.60 3.94
CA ALA A 207 7.34 -38.47 3.00
C ALA A 207 6.06 -38.61 2.18
N GLY A 208 5.27 -37.53 2.08
CA GLY A 208 4.03 -37.49 1.30
C GLY A 208 4.01 -36.30 0.32
N PRO A 209 4.01 -36.52 -1.01
CA PRO A 209 3.94 -35.45 -2.00
C PRO A 209 2.51 -35.19 -2.49
N THR A 210 2.30 -33.97 -3.02
CA THR A 210 1.29 -33.61 -4.05
C THR A 210 -0.16 -34.10 -3.91
N ILE A 211 -1.09 -33.15 -3.75
CA ILE A 211 -2.13 -32.90 -4.75
C ILE A 211 -2.33 -31.38 -4.84
N GLY A 212 -2.46 -30.85 -6.05
CA GLY A 212 -2.54 -29.42 -6.30
C GLY A 212 -3.16 -29.10 -7.66
N ALA A 213 -4.36 -29.62 -7.93
CA ALA A 213 -5.18 -29.26 -9.09
C ALA A 213 -6.62 -29.80 -8.95
N LEU A 214 -7.58 -28.94 -8.56
CA LEU A 214 -8.94 -28.79 -9.13
C LEU A 214 -9.79 -27.87 -8.22
N ALA A 215 -9.76 -26.55 -8.49
CA ALA A 215 -10.65 -25.57 -7.85
C ALA A 215 -10.89 -24.36 -8.76
N ALA A 216 -10.93 -24.60 -10.09
CA ALA A 216 -11.01 -23.55 -11.11
C ALA A 216 -11.87 -23.97 -12.31
N ILE A 217 -13.03 -24.59 -12.04
CA ILE A 217 -14.09 -24.90 -13.04
C ILE A 217 -15.51 -24.90 -12.43
N ILE A 218 -15.72 -24.38 -11.20
CA ILE A 218 -17.06 -24.20 -10.59
C ILE A 218 -17.38 -22.70 -10.37
N ALA A 219 -17.33 -21.93 -11.45
CA ALA A 219 -17.74 -20.51 -11.47
C ALA A 219 -18.48 -20.09 -12.75
N MET A 220 -18.94 -21.07 -13.57
CA MET A 220 -19.75 -20.83 -14.78
C MET A 220 -21.01 -21.73 -14.86
N ALA A 221 -21.44 -22.34 -13.74
CA ALA A 221 -22.56 -23.29 -13.71
C ALA A 221 -23.88 -22.73 -13.14
N VAL A 222 -23.84 -21.69 -12.30
CA VAL A 222 -25.04 -21.17 -11.61
C VAL A 222 -25.73 -20.01 -12.37
N ALA A 223 -25.07 -19.42 -13.36
CA ALA A 223 -25.62 -18.34 -14.19
C ALA A 223 -26.49 -18.84 -15.37
N LEU A 224 -26.70 -20.15 -15.52
CA LEU A 224 -27.29 -20.76 -16.72
C LEU A 224 -28.40 -21.81 -16.45
N GLN A 225 -29.17 -21.64 -15.37
CA GLN A 225 -30.30 -22.52 -15.05
C GLN A 225 -31.62 -21.82 -14.63
N LEU A 226 -31.75 -20.51 -14.90
CA LEU A 226 -33.03 -19.78 -14.86
C LEU A 226 -33.37 -19.13 -16.21
N ARG A 227 -33.21 -19.89 -17.29
CA ARG A 227 -33.82 -19.60 -18.60
C ARG A 227 -34.16 -20.91 -19.32
N GLU A 228 -35.15 -20.84 -20.21
CA GLU A 228 -35.63 -21.94 -21.07
C GLU A 228 -36.38 -23.11 -20.39
N ALA A 229 -37.51 -22.77 -19.75
CA ALA A 229 -38.67 -23.66 -19.72
C ALA A 229 -39.93 -22.87 -20.15
N GLY A 230 -40.43 -23.09 -21.38
CA GLY A 230 -41.73 -22.55 -21.81
C GLY A 230 -41.82 -21.90 -23.21
N ALA A 231 -41.52 -22.63 -24.29
CA ALA A 231 -41.89 -22.19 -25.65
C ALA A 231 -42.14 -23.39 -26.60
N ALA A 232 -43.41 -23.77 -26.80
CA ALA A 232 -43.80 -24.80 -27.76
C ALA A 232 -45.18 -24.52 -28.41
N ALA A 233 -45.11 -23.80 -29.54
CA ALA A 233 -46.08 -23.65 -30.64
C ALA A 233 -47.58 -24.05 -30.48
N THR A 234 -48.46 -23.13 -30.90
CA THR A 234 -49.59 -23.46 -31.80
C THR A 234 -50.00 -22.23 -32.64
N THR A 235 -50.56 -22.46 -33.83
CA THR A 235 -50.96 -21.46 -34.85
C THR A 235 -52.39 -21.81 -35.37
N PRO A 236 -53.06 -21.14 -36.35
CA PRO A 236 -52.66 -19.98 -37.19
C PRO A 236 -53.74 -18.90 -37.51
N SER A 237 -53.31 -17.75 -38.08
CA SER A 237 -54.02 -16.94 -39.10
C SER A 237 -55.36 -16.20 -38.75
N PRO A 238 -55.86 -15.29 -39.62
CA PRO A 238 -55.18 -14.14 -40.28
C PRO A 238 -56.04 -12.84 -40.34
N CYS A 239 -55.45 -11.67 -40.67
CA CYS A 239 -56.06 -10.69 -41.61
C CYS A 239 -55.19 -9.46 -42.00
N LEU A 240 -55.06 -9.25 -43.32
CA LEU A 240 -55.09 -8.00 -44.10
C LEU A 240 -54.45 -6.68 -43.58
N GLY A 241 -53.50 -6.14 -44.35
CA GLY A 241 -53.09 -4.72 -44.32
C GLY A 241 -51.78 -4.43 -45.09
N ARG A 242 -51.84 -3.80 -46.28
CA ARG A 242 -50.67 -3.38 -47.08
C ARG A 242 -50.56 -1.84 -47.20
N PRO A 243 -49.42 -1.28 -47.65
CA PRO A 243 -48.94 0.04 -47.19
C PRO A 243 -48.99 1.16 -48.25
N SER A 244 -48.48 2.34 -47.88
CA SER A 244 -48.07 3.41 -48.80
C SER A 244 -46.67 3.95 -48.48
N GLN A 245 -45.85 4.14 -49.53
CA GLN A 245 -44.60 4.93 -49.50
C GLN A 245 -44.90 6.40 -49.80
N LEU A 246 -43.89 7.30 -49.65
CA LEU A 246 -43.46 8.35 -50.61
C LEU A 246 -42.52 9.37 -49.89
N THR A 247 -41.20 9.24 -50.04
CA THR A 247 -40.31 10.01 -50.96
C THR A 247 -39.98 11.47 -50.58
N SER A 248 -38.69 11.66 -50.29
CA SER A 248 -37.84 12.87 -50.40
C SER A 248 -38.27 13.99 -51.37
N ARG A 249 -37.97 15.25 -50.98
CA ARG A 249 -37.46 16.29 -51.90
C ARG A 249 -36.65 17.40 -51.20
N ARG A 250 -35.55 17.84 -51.82
CA ARG A 250 -34.83 19.10 -51.54
C ARG A 250 -35.46 20.27 -52.31
N ILE A 251 -35.39 21.49 -51.79
CA ILE A 251 -35.38 22.75 -52.58
C ILE A 251 -34.39 23.74 -51.93
N ASN A 252 -33.55 24.38 -52.76
CA ASN A 252 -32.76 25.58 -52.41
C ASN A 252 -33.45 26.84 -52.94
N LEU A 253 -33.20 28.02 -52.37
CA LEU A 253 -33.17 29.29 -53.11
C LEU A 253 -32.45 30.41 -52.32
N LEU A 254 -32.28 31.60 -52.93
CA LEU A 254 -31.22 32.58 -52.67
C LEU A 254 -31.76 34.04 -52.58
N THR A 255 -30.94 34.95 -52.02
CA THR A 255 -30.91 36.43 -52.29
C THR A 255 -32.14 37.29 -51.90
N SER A 256 -32.08 38.62 -51.66
CA SER A 256 -30.98 39.58 -51.38
C SER A 256 -31.53 40.90 -50.76
N SER A 257 -30.69 41.61 -49.98
CA SER A 257 -30.62 43.07 -49.64
C SER A 257 -31.85 44.00 -49.65
N HIS A 258 -31.98 44.87 -48.61
CA HIS A 258 -31.90 46.35 -48.76
C HIS A 258 -31.73 47.15 -47.43
N GLN A 259 -30.60 47.85 -47.32
CA GLN A 259 -30.31 49.19 -46.77
C GLN A 259 -31.23 49.90 -45.73
N PHE A 260 -30.61 50.47 -44.68
CA PHE A 260 -30.70 51.91 -44.33
C PHE A 260 -29.45 52.36 -43.52
N LEU A 261 -29.22 53.68 -43.36
CA LEU A 261 -27.93 54.25 -42.91
C LEU A 261 -27.94 55.01 -41.56
N SER A 262 -26.77 54.96 -40.91
CA SER A 262 -26.32 55.52 -39.61
C SER A 262 -26.71 56.99 -39.28
N PRO A 263 -26.61 57.41 -38.00
CA PRO A 263 -25.35 58.08 -37.62
C PRO A 263 -24.78 57.76 -36.21
N LYS A 264 -23.49 57.36 -36.21
CA LYS A 264 -22.39 57.79 -35.31
C LYS A 264 -22.66 57.99 -33.80
N HIS A 265 -21.90 57.27 -32.97
CA HIS A 265 -21.07 57.91 -31.92
C HIS A 265 -19.74 57.14 -31.70
N SER A 266 -18.78 57.82 -31.06
CA SER A 266 -17.34 57.51 -31.14
C SER A 266 -16.90 56.14 -30.60
N ARG A 267 -16.10 55.39 -31.37
CA ARG A 267 -15.21 54.35 -30.83
C ARG A 267 -13.92 55.00 -30.32
N ARG A 268 -13.66 54.93 -29.01
CA ARG A 268 -12.27 54.96 -28.52
C ARG A 268 -11.68 53.56 -28.73
N ALA A 269 -10.48 53.50 -29.30
CA ALA A 269 -9.74 52.25 -29.39
C ALA A 269 -9.17 51.91 -28.00
N PHE A 270 -9.50 50.74 -27.48
CA PHE A 270 -8.64 50.07 -26.51
C PHE A 270 -7.63 49.22 -27.28
N SER A 271 -6.36 49.31 -26.88
CA SER A 271 -5.31 48.51 -27.49
C SER A 271 -5.56 47.03 -27.20
N HIS A 272 -5.52 46.19 -28.24
CA HIS A 272 -5.26 44.77 -28.06
C HIS A 272 -3.79 44.61 -27.71
N THR A 273 -3.47 44.64 -26.42
CA THR A 273 -2.24 44.01 -25.91
C THR A 273 -2.39 42.51 -26.09
N GLY A 274 -1.93 41.99 -27.22
CA GLY A 274 -1.99 40.57 -27.52
C GLY A 274 -1.16 39.77 -26.53
N HIS A 275 -1.81 39.17 -25.53
CA HIS A 275 -1.29 37.93 -24.97
C HIS A 275 -1.35 36.88 -26.08
N GLN A 276 -0.18 36.50 -26.60
CA GLN A 276 -0.05 35.15 -27.11
C GLN A 276 -0.32 34.21 -25.93
N PRO A 277 -1.01 33.07 -26.13
CA PRO A 277 -1.07 32.05 -25.09
C PRO A 277 0.36 31.68 -24.71
N LEU A 278 0.65 31.63 -23.41
CA LEU A 278 1.95 31.20 -22.92
C LEU A 278 2.19 29.78 -23.43
N ARG A 279 3.29 29.59 -24.17
CA ARG A 279 3.59 28.29 -24.77
C ARG A 279 4.01 27.34 -23.66
N MET A 280 3.27 26.25 -23.52
CA MET A 280 3.59 25.15 -22.61
C MET A 280 5.01 24.62 -22.86
N VAL A 281 5.65 24.17 -21.79
CA VAL A 281 7.01 23.64 -21.82
C VAL A 281 6.95 22.12 -21.66
N LYS A 282 7.16 21.41 -22.77
CA LYS A 282 7.33 19.96 -22.80
C LYS A 282 8.47 19.57 -21.87
N THR A 283 8.12 18.81 -20.84
CA THR A 283 9.02 18.35 -19.77
C THR A 283 9.02 16.83 -19.75
N LYS A 284 10.21 16.23 -19.74
CA LYS A 284 10.38 14.77 -19.66
C LYS A 284 10.62 14.34 -18.21
N ILE A 285 9.84 13.40 -17.73
CA ILE A 285 9.87 12.89 -16.36
C ILE A 285 10.19 11.38 -16.37
N LEU A 286 11.15 10.93 -15.57
CA LEU A 286 11.36 9.51 -15.25
C LEU A 286 10.60 9.19 -13.95
N ILE A 287 9.78 8.14 -13.95
CA ILE A 287 9.01 7.70 -12.79
C ILE A 287 9.41 6.28 -12.41
N ILE A 288 9.83 6.10 -11.17
CA ILE A 288 10.18 4.83 -10.54
C ILE A 288 9.58 4.77 -9.12
N SER A 289 9.56 3.58 -8.54
CA SER A 289 9.15 3.34 -7.15
C SER A 289 9.67 1.98 -6.68
N ASP A 290 9.66 1.74 -5.37
CA ASP A 290 9.88 0.40 -4.78
C ASP A 290 11.19 -0.24 -5.26
N THR A 291 12.31 0.51 -5.14
CA THR A 291 13.65 0.01 -5.53
C THR A 291 14.31 -0.77 -4.40
N HIS A 292 13.86 -0.60 -3.15
CA HIS A 292 14.24 -1.40 -2.00
C HIS A 292 15.76 -1.59 -1.79
N GLY A 293 16.54 -0.53 -2.01
CA GLY A 293 18.00 -0.53 -1.87
C GLY A 293 18.77 -1.18 -3.04
N VAL A 294 18.08 -1.51 -4.13
CA VAL A 294 18.68 -2.17 -5.31
C VAL A 294 18.90 -1.16 -6.44
N THR A 295 20.14 -1.12 -6.95
CA THR A 295 20.53 -0.28 -8.07
C THR A 295 20.16 -0.92 -9.42
N PRO A 296 20.07 -0.14 -10.52
CA PRO A 296 19.99 -0.67 -11.88
C PRO A 296 21.07 -1.71 -12.17
N ALA A 297 20.76 -2.65 -13.06
CA ALA A 297 21.75 -3.60 -13.55
C ALA A 297 22.90 -2.88 -14.30
N PRO A 298 24.14 -3.42 -14.30
CA PRO A 298 25.27 -2.80 -14.99
C PRO A 298 25.02 -2.55 -16.47
N SER A 299 25.64 -1.51 -17.02
CA SER A 299 25.48 -1.13 -18.42
C SER A 299 25.85 -2.26 -19.39
N MET A 300 25.03 -2.43 -20.42
CA MET A 300 25.28 -3.29 -21.58
C MET A 300 24.84 -2.52 -22.82
N ASP A 301 25.50 -2.75 -23.96
CA ASP A 301 25.11 -2.15 -25.23
C ASP A 301 23.71 -2.60 -25.66
N SER A 302 23.06 -1.79 -26.49
CA SER A 302 21.67 -1.99 -26.91
C SER A 302 21.41 -3.36 -27.53
N ALA A 303 22.32 -3.83 -28.41
CA ALA A 303 22.16 -5.12 -29.09
C ALA A 303 22.34 -6.30 -28.13
N SER A 304 23.30 -6.22 -27.20
CA SER A 304 23.47 -7.23 -26.13
C SER A 304 22.28 -7.27 -25.18
N VAL A 305 21.71 -6.12 -24.79
CA VAL A 305 20.50 -6.06 -23.95
C VAL A 305 19.32 -6.71 -24.65
N ARG A 306 19.10 -6.35 -25.91
CA ARG A 306 18.04 -6.91 -26.74
C ARG A 306 18.17 -8.43 -26.85
N SER A 307 19.35 -8.89 -27.27
CA SER A 307 19.68 -10.31 -27.44
C SER A 307 19.52 -11.08 -26.13
N PHE A 308 19.94 -10.50 -24.99
CA PHE A 308 19.75 -11.10 -23.66
C PHE A 308 18.26 -11.25 -23.30
N THR A 309 17.45 -10.20 -23.48
CA THR A 309 16.01 -10.25 -23.19
C THR A 309 15.28 -11.24 -24.10
N GLU A 310 15.52 -11.21 -25.41
CA GLU A 310 14.95 -12.17 -26.37
C GLU A 310 15.39 -13.62 -26.04
N THR A 311 16.64 -13.82 -25.61
CA THR A 311 17.18 -15.12 -25.19
C THR A 311 16.53 -15.65 -23.91
N GLU A 312 16.42 -14.86 -22.85
CA GLU A 312 15.84 -15.32 -21.57
C GLU A 312 14.32 -15.59 -21.67
N LEU A 313 13.60 -14.82 -22.49
CA LEU A 313 12.20 -15.10 -22.81
C LEU A 313 12.05 -16.40 -23.62
N SER A 314 13.01 -16.68 -24.51
CA SER A 314 13.05 -17.91 -25.32
C SER A 314 13.42 -19.17 -24.51
N ARG A 315 14.30 -19.05 -23.50
CA ARG A 315 14.75 -20.15 -22.61
C ARG A 315 13.64 -20.76 -21.75
N ARG A 316 12.45 -20.13 -21.69
CA ARG A 316 11.33 -20.53 -20.84
C ARG A 316 10.71 -21.86 -21.30
N THR A 317 10.90 -22.91 -20.50
CA THR A 317 10.22 -24.21 -20.66
C THR A 317 8.71 -24.11 -20.37
N THR A 318 7.94 -25.12 -20.79
CA THR A 318 6.48 -25.10 -20.91
C THR A 318 5.67 -25.02 -19.60
N SER A 319 6.31 -24.95 -18.42
CA SER A 319 5.65 -25.10 -17.11
C SER A 319 5.73 -23.89 -16.18
N SER A 320 6.59 -22.89 -16.44
CA SER A 320 6.81 -21.79 -15.48
C SER A 320 5.82 -20.64 -15.63
N ARG A 321 4.80 -20.60 -14.75
CA ARG A 321 3.85 -19.48 -14.62
C ARG A 321 4.49 -18.17 -14.15
N ASN A 322 5.61 -18.23 -13.42
CA ASN A 322 6.23 -17.07 -12.80
C ASN A 322 6.90 -16.15 -13.86
N PRO A 323 6.97 -14.82 -13.61
CA PRO A 323 7.76 -13.90 -14.43
C PRO A 323 9.26 -14.29 -14.41
N PRO A 324 10.05 -13.88 -15.42
CA PRO A 324 11.46 -14.24 -15.51
C PRO A 324 12.28 -13.59 -14.39
N ARG A 325 13.37 -14.25 -13.99
CA ARG A 325 14.19 -13.88 -12.82
C ARG A 325 15.23 -12.78 -13.13
N PHE A 326 15.00 -11.96 -14.15
CA PHE A 326 15.99 -11.05 -14.72
C PHE A 326 15.43 -9.63 -14.88
N PRO A 327 16.24 -8.58 -14.72
CA PRO A 327 15.78 -7.20 -14.80
C PRO A 327 15.42 -6.79 -16.23
N THR A 328 14.24 -6.17 -16.42
CA THR A 328 13.85 -5.59 -17.72
C THR A 328 13.96 -4.07 -17.68
N GLY A 329 14.87 -3.54 -18.51
CA GLY A 329 15.16 -2.11 -18.67
C GLY A 329 15.65 -1.30 -17.45
N PHE A 330 15.47 -1.74 -16.19
CA PHE A 330 16.10 -1.14 -15.01
C PHE A 330 17.61 -1.46 -14.99
N ARG A 331 18.34 -0.78 -15.89
CA ARG A 331 19.74 -1.02 -16.24
C ARG A 331 20.40 0.30 -16.63
N GLU A 332 21.69 0.44 -16.33
CA GLU A 332 22.44 1.65 -16.68
C GLU A 332 22.69 1.80 -18.21
N PRO A 333 22.89 3.04 -18.69
CA PRO A 333 22.43 4.28 -18.05
C PRO A 333 20.89 4.35 -18.12
N LEU A 334 20.24 4.86 -17.07
CA LEU A 334 18.82 5.20 -17.15
C LEU A 334 18.58 6.41 -18.09
N PRO A 335 17.34 6.63 -18.57
CA PRO A 335 17.02 7.74 -19.47
C PRO A 335 17.41 9.11 -18.91
N GLU A 336 17.79 10.02 -19.81
CA GLU A 336 18.03 11.43 -19.51
C GLU A 336 16.71 12.20 -19.55
N VAL A 337 16.44 12.96 -18.50
CA VAL A 337 15.13 13.58 -18.22
C VAL A 337 15.30 14.92 -17.50
N ASP A 338 14.27 15.76 -17.50
CA ASP A 338 14.27 17.00 -16.72
C ASP A 338 14.10 16.73 -15.23
N VAL A 339 13.26 15.74 -14.89
CA VAL A 339 12.89 15.39 -13.51
C VAL A 339 12.83 13.87 -13.31
N VAL A 340 13.34 13.37 -12.18
CA VAL A 340 13.06 12.01 -11.68
C VAL A 340 12.05 12.08 -10.54
N LEU A 341 11.11 11.14 -10.49
CA LEU A 341 10.18 10.91 -9.39
C LEU A 341 10.39 9.49 -8.82
N HIS A 342 10.58 9.37 -7.51
CA HIS A 342 10.66 8.09 -6.80
C HIS A 342 9.57 8.00 -5.72
N CYS A 343 8.62 7.09 -5.90
CA CYS A 343 7.35 7.07 -5.15
C CYS A 343 7.41 6.21 -3.86
N GLY A 344 8.53 6.24 -3.14
CA GLY A 344 8.70 5.48 -1.88
C GLY A 344 9.31 4.09 -2.04
N ASP A 345 9.48 3.41 -0.91
CA ASP A 345 10.22 2.17 -0.71
C ASP A 345 11.64 2.24 -1.31
N LEU A 346 12.40 3.16 -0.71
CA LEU A 346 13.82 3.40 -0.98
C LEU A 346 14.69 2.25 -0.47
N THR A 347 14.24 1.56 0.56
CA THR A 347 14.91 0.47 1.27
C THR A 347 14.00 -0.74 1.42
N LYS A 348 14.54 -1.87 1.88
CA LYS A 348 13.74 -3.04 2.26
C LYS A 348 13.59 -3.19 3.76
N TYR A 349 14.60 -2.75 4.51
CA TYR A 349 14.70 -2.90 5.95
C TYR A 349 15.28 -1.64 6.62
N SER A 350 15.12 -0.45 6.01
CA SER A 350 15.66 0.83 6.52
C SER A 350 17.17 0.82 6.82
N ARG A 351 17.97 0.05 6.08
CA ARG A 351 19.42 -0.08 6.35
C ARG A 351 20.25 1.00 5.66
N GLU A 352 21.37 1.38 6.29
CA GLU A 352 22.21 2.49 5.80
C GLU A 352 22.74 2.21 4.39
N GLY A 353 23.18 0.98 4.13
CA GLY A 353 23.61 0.55 2.79
C GLY A 353 22.48 0.57 1.76
N GLU A 354 21.23 0.32 2.16
CA GLU A 354 20.06 0.38 1.27
C GLU A 354 19.74 1.85 0.93
N PHE A 355 19.78 2.75 1.93
CA PHE A 355 19.67 4.20 1.69
C PHE A 355 20.82 4.72 0.83
N ARG A 356 22.08 4.40 1.13
CA ARG A 356 23.24 4.84 0.32
C ARG A 356 23.21 4.29 -1.10
N ASN A 357 22.72 3.07 -1.32
CA ASN A 357 22.50 2.52 -2.66
C ASN A 357 21.44 3.35 -3.42
N THR A 358 20.27 3.56 -2.84
CA THR A 358 19.16 4.26 -3.53
C THR A 358 19.46 5.74 -3.75
N PHE A 359 20.02 6.44 -2.76
CA PHE A 359 20.46 7.82 -2.95
C PHE A 359 21.65 7.94 -3.91
N GLY A 360 22.62 7.01 -3.86
CA GLY A 360 23.71 6.94 -4.84
C GLY A 360 23.23 6.74 -6.28
N MET A 361 22.26 5.84 -6.46
CA MET A 361 21.55 5.59 -7.71
C MET A 361 20.82 6.85 -8.21
N LEU A 362 20.03 7.50 -7.34
CA LEU A 362 19.33 8.73 -7.69
C LEU A 362 20.28 9.85 -8.10
N ARG A 363 21.41 10.04 -7.40
CA ARG A 363 22.46 11.02 -7.74
C ARG A 363 23.04 10.75 -9.14
N ALA A 364 23.25 9.49 -9.49
CA ALA A 364 23.82 9.08 -10.78
C ALA A 364 22.87 9.24 -12.00
N ILE A 365 21.55 9.39 -11.79
CA ILE A 365 20.63 9.64 -12.90
C ILE A 365 20.89 11.05 -13.48
N ARG A 366 21.00 11.11 -14.81
CA ARG A 366 21.19 12.34 -15.59
C ARG A 366 19.89 13.14 -15.66
N ALA A 367 19.60 13.83 -14.57
CA ALA A 367 18.49 14.77 -14.42
C ALA A 367 18.88 15.95 -13.51
N PRO A 368 18.49 17.19 -13.83
CA PRO A 368 18.66 18.35 -12.96
C PRO A 368 17.98 18.24 -11.59
N LEU A 369 16.81 17.60 -11.53
CA LEU A 369 15.99 17.46 -10.32
C LEU A 369 15.60 16.00 -10.12
N LYS A 370 15.72 15.49 -8.90
CA LYS A 370 15.20 14.17 -8.50
C LYS A 370 14.36 14.35 -7.24
N LEU A 371 13.07 14.05 -7.30
CA LEU A 371 12.13 14.16 -6.18
C LEU A 371 11.85 12.75 -5.62
N VAL A 372 11.85 12.61 -4.30
CA VAL A 372 11.70 11.32 -3.63
C VAL A 372 10.89 11.44 -2.34
N ILE A 373 9.92 10.53 -2.15
CA ILE A 373 9.21 10.33 -0.87
C ILE A 373 9.68 9.03 -0.22
N ALA A 374 9.33 8.82 1.04
CA ALA A 374 9.43 7.52 1.71
C ALA A 374 8.27 6.59 1.33
N GLY A 375 8.47 5.28 1.49
CA GLY A 375 7.41 4.28 1.58
C GLY A 375 7.44 3.54 2.92
N ASN A 376 6.61 2.50 3.08
CA ASN A 376 6.45 1.85 4.39
C ASN A 376 7.66 1.00 4.84
N HIS A 377 8.55 0.60 3.93
CA HIS A 377 9.82 -0.05 4.29
C HIS A 377 10.88 0.94 4.79
N ASP A 378 10.68 2.24 4.59
CA ASP A 378 11.60 3.32 4.98
C ASP A 378 11.32 3.86 6.39
N GLY A 379 10.85 2.99 7.30
CA GLY A 379 10.48 3.34 8.67
C GLY A 379 11.51 4.15 9.47
N ALA A 380 12.81 4.13 9.16
CA ALA A 380 13.79 5.03 9.79
C ALA A 380 13.62 6.52 9.42
N LEU A 381 12.78 6.85 8.44
CA LEU A 381 12.33 8.21 8.12
C LEU A 381 11.02 8.59 8.84
N ASP A 382 10.34 7.62 9.45
CA ASP A 382 9.20 7.81 10.35
C ASP A 382 9.72 7.70 11.79
N GLU A 383 10.38 8.76 12.28
CA GLU A 383 11.03 8.79 13.60
C GLU A 383 10.10 8.32 14.75
N PRO A 384 8.80 8.70 14.81
CA PRO A 384 7.85 8.14 15.77
C PRO A 384 7.75 6.60 15.70
N PHE A 385 7.48 6.02 14.53
CA PHE A 385 7.39 4.58 14.32
C PHE A 385 8.72 3.89 14.64
N TRP A 386 9.84 4.42 14.13
CA TRP A 386 11.17 3.85 14.29
C TRP A 386 11.53 3.63 15.77
N VAL A 387 11.30 4.65 16.60
CA VAL A 387 11.69 4.64 18.01
C VAL A 387 10.68 3.91 18.90
N GLN A 388 9.38 4.08 18.63
CA GLN A 388 8.33 3.64 19.58
C GLN A 388 7.70 2.28 19.23
N GLU A 389 7.63 1.93 17.95
CA GLU A 389 6.93 0.73 17.47
C GLU A 389 7.89 -0.32 16.94
N HIS A 390 8.89 0.09 16.14
CA HIS A 390 9.95 -0.77 15.63
C HIS A 390 11.09 -1.01 16.63
N GLY A 391 11.26 -0.14 17.64
CA GLY A 391 12.29 -0.27 18.68
C GLY A 391 13.72 -0.04 18.18
N GLY A 392 13.89 0.75 17.12
CA GLY A 392 15.19 1.13 16.56
C GLY A 392 15.91 2.22 17.38
N ASP A 393 17.21 2.37 17.11
CA ASP A 393 18.06 3.37 17.76
C ASP A 393 17.59 4.81 17.44
N PRO A 394 17.25 5.65 18.43
CA PRO A 394 16.86 7.06 18.22
C PRO A 394 17.93 7.94 17.57
N ALA A 395 19.21 7.57 17.62
CA ALA A 395 20.25 8.31 16.91
C ALA A 395 20.21 8.05 15.39
N TYR A 396 19.73 6.87 14.97
CA TYR A 396 19.87 6.37 13.61
C TYR A 396 19.16 7.19 12.51
N PRO A 397 17.96 7.77 12.72
CA PRO A 397 17.35 8.69 11.74
C PRO A 397 18.26 9.88 11.36
N THR A 398 19.18 10.29 12.24
CA THR A 398 20.19 11.32 11.92
C THR A 398 21.15 10.86 10.82
N VAL A 399 21.60 9.60 10.88
CA VAL A 399 22.50 9.01 9.87
C VAL A 399 21.80 8.92 8.51
N VAL A 400 20.51 8.57 8.50
CA VAL A 400 19.71 8.56 7.27
C VAL A 400 19.53 9.98 6.72
N LYS A 401 19.31 10.97 7.59
CA LYS A 401 19.24 12.38 7.19
C LYS A 401 20.56 12.88 6.59
N ASP A 402 21.71 12.53 7.17
CA ASP A 402 23.01 12.93 6.62
C ASP A 402 23.19 12.41 5.17
N ILE A 403 22.69 11.20 4.85
CA ILE A 403 22.69 10.66 3.48
C ILE A 403 21.78 11.47 2.53
N ILE A 404 20.65 11.97 3.03
CA ILE A 404 19.76 12.86 2.26
C ILE A 404 20.43 14.21 2.02
N ASP A 405 21.06 14.81 3.04
CA ASP A 405 21.75 16.10 2.96
C ASP A 405 23.07 16.03 2.14
N GLU A 406 23.70 14.85 2.06
CA GLU A 406 24.72 14.53 1.05
C GLU A 406 24.12 14.56 -0.37
N ALA A 407 23.05 13.81 -0.62
CA ALA A 407 22.42 13.69 -1.95
C ALA A 407 21.73 14.98 -2.43
N ALA A 408 21.36 15.86 -1.50
CA ALA A 408 20.81 17.18 -1.72
C ALA A 408 21.74 18.14 -2.51
N GLN A 409 23.02 17.80 -2.61
CA GLN A 409 24.02 18.56 -3.36
C GLN A 409 23.96 18.25 -4.86
N ASP A 410 23.56 17.03 -5.25
CA ASP A 410 23.44 16.57 -6.65
C ASP A 410 21.98 16.61 -7.17
N GLY A 411 21.15 17.46 -6.58
CA GLY A 411 19.78 17.73 -7.03
C GLY A 411 18.71 16.73 -6.55
N VAL A 412 19.02 15.81 -5.64
CA VAL A 412 18.03 14.93 -5.01
C VAL A 412 17.29 15.68 -3.89
N ARG A 413 15.96 15.56 -3.81
CA ARG A 413 15.11 16.26 -2.83
C ARG A 413 14.14 15.26 -2.20
N TYR A 414 14.38 14.96 -0.92
CA TYR A 414 13.39 14.27 -0.11
C TYR A 414 12.21 15.20 0.17
N LEU A 415 10.99 14.70 -0.03
CA LEU A 415 9.74 15.43 0.18
C LEU A 415 8.96 14.79 1.33
N THR A 416 8.62 15.59 2.33
CA THR A 416 7.56 15.27 3.30
C THR A 416 6.19 15.49 2.66
N GLU A 417 5.12 15.04 3.34
CA GLU A 417 3.76 15.34 2.92
C GLU A 417 3.52 16.86 2.77
N GLY A 418 2.84 17.25 1.68
CA GLY A 418 2.54 18.65 1.37
C GLY A 418 2.61 18.95 -0.12
N VAL A 419 2.48 20.24 -0.47
CA VAL A 419 2.59 20.74 -1.85
C VAL A 419 3.93 21.48 -2.02
N HIS A 420 4.66 21.12 -3.07
CA HIS A 420 5.99 21.61 -3.39
C HIS A 420 6.00 22.15 -4.82
N THR A 421 6.66 23.30 -5.07
CA THR A 421 6.73 23.91 -6.41
C THR A 421 8.17 24.17 -6.80
N PHE A 422 8.52 23.84 -8.04
CA PHE A 422 9.88 23.92 -8.59
C PHE A 422 9.88 24.65 -9.93
N ASP A 423 10.77 25.64 -10.09
CA ASP A 423 11.11 26.21 -11.39
C ASP A 423 12.25 25.38 -12.00
N LEU A 424 11.98 24.71 -13.12
CA LEU A 424 12.86 23.74 -13.77
C LEU A 424 13.85 24.40 -14.73
N GLN A 425 14.97 23.73 -15.00
CA GLN A 425 16.03 24.24 -15.89
C GLN A 425 15.59 24.39 -17.35
N ASN A 426 14.58 23.63 -17.79
CA ASN A 426 13.98 23.76 -19.14
C ASN A 426 13.04 24.98 -19.27
N GLY A 427 12.77 25.71 -18.17
CA GLY A 427 11.88 26.88 -18.13
C GLY A 427 10.42 26.56 -17.79
N ALA A 428 10.09 25.31 -17.45
CA ALA A 428 8.80 24.92 -16.89
C ALA A 428 8.71 25.20 -15.38
N ARG A 429 7.48 25.38 -14.89
CA ARG A 429 7.12 25.25 -13.47
C ARG A 429 6.43 23.91 -13.24
N LEU A 430 6.83 23.21 -12.18
CA LEU A 430 6.25 21.93 -11.76
C LEU A 430 5.71 22.06 -10.33
N THR A 431 4.42 21.74 -10.13
CA THR A 431 3.80 21.64 -8.81
C THR A 431 3.49 20.19 -8.45
N VAL A 432 4.06 19.71 -7.34
CA VAL A 432 3.94 18.33 -6.87
C VAL A 432 3.26 18.29 -5.50
N TYR A 433 2.18 17.52 -5.36
CA TYR A 433 1.72 17.06 -4.05
C TYR A 433 2.44 15.77 -3.69
N ALA A 434 3.03 15.69 -2.51
CA ALA A 434 3.73 14.52 -1.99
C ALA A 434 2.97 13.92 -0.80
N SER A 435 2.97 12.59 -0.64
CA SER A 435 2.59 11.91 0.61
C SER A 435 3.14 10.48 0.71
N PRO A 436 3.88 10.12 1.77
CA PRO A 436 4.34 8.73 1.98
C PRO A 436 3.22 7.80 2.50
N TYR A 437 2.09 8.35 2.94
CA TYR A 437 1.15 7.66 3.83
C TYR A 437 0.29 6.60 3.15
N THR A 438 0.24 5.38 3.71
CA THR A 438 -0.58 4.26 3.24
C THR A 438 -1.54 3.73 4.32
N PRO A 439 -2.67 3.09 3.94
CA PRO A 439 -3.46 2.32 4.90
C PRO A 439 -2.63 1.22 5.56
N VAL A 440 -3.00 0.80 6.76
CA VAL A 440 -2.30 -0.28 7.49
C VAL A 440 -2.34 -1.61 6.72
N TYR A 441 -1.14 -2.14 6.44
CA TYR A 441 -0.86 -3.44 5.83
C TYR A 441 0.20 -4.23 6.66
N GLY A 442 0.22 -4.02 7.98
CA GLY A 442 1.12 -4.68 8.91
C GLY A 442 1.48 -3.78 10.08
N GLY A 443 2.73 -3.86 10.55
CA GLY A 443 3.36 -2.87 11.43
C GLY A 443 4.58 -2.30 10.70
N TRP A 444 4.36 -1.27 9.90
CA TRP A 444 5.37 -0.64 9.04
C TRP A 444 5.24 0.88 9.12
N GLY A 445 6.30 1.61 8.76
CA GLY A 445 6.30 3.08 8.83
C GLY A 445 5.31 3.72 7.86
N PHE A 446 4.92 4.96 8.12
CA PHE A 446 3.97 5.75 7.32
C PHE A 446 2.60 5.08 7.11
N GLN A 447 2.18 4.18 8.00
CA GLN A 447 0.86 3.54 7.95
C GLN A 447 -0.15 4.21 8.89
N TYR A 448 -1.41 4.36 8.44
CA TYR A 448 -2.48 4.97 9.25
C TYR A 448 -3.73 4.08 9.40
N TYR A 449 -4.34 4.19 10.58
CA TYR A 449 -5.63 3.56 10.89
C TYR A 449 -6.79 4.49 10.50
N GLY A 450 -7.76 3.98 9.74
CA GLY A 450 -9.05 4.64 9.52
C GLY A 450 -9.02 5.82 8.54
N ARG A 451 -8.53 7.00 8.96
CA ARG A 451 -8.61 8.24 8.17
C ARG A 451 -7.28 8.99 8.10
N HIS A 452 -6.85 9.27 6.87
CA HIS A 452 -5.84 10.26 6.52
C HIS A 452 -6.44 11.26 5.54
N ASP A 453 -6.15 12.55 5.70
CA ASP A 453 -6.79 13.62 4.92
C ASP A 453 -5.83 14.20 3.88
N PHE A 454 -5.87 13.63 2.68
CA PHE A 454 -5.02 14.02 1.55
C PHE A 454 -5.46 15.40 1.00
N VAL A 455 -4.89 16.48 1.55
CA VAL A 455 -5.18 17.86 1.13
C VAL A 455 -4.44 18.19 -0.17
N ILE A 456 -4.99 17.69 -1.29
CA ILE A 456 -4.49 17.95 -2.64
C ILE A 456 -5.29 19.12 -3.25
N PRO A 457 -4.70 20.30 -3.47
CA PRO A 457 -5.39 21.41 -4.12
C PRO A 457 -5.48 21.21 -5.65
N ALA A 458 -6.46 21.87 -6.28
CA ALA A 458 -6.53 21.94 -7.73
C ALA A 458 -5.35 22.73 -8.32
N GLY A 459 -4.89 22.35 -9.51
CA GLY A 459 -3.72 22.97 -10.16
C GLY A 459 -2.37 22.36 -9.77
N VAL A 460 -2.37 21.25 -9.02
CA VAL A 460 -1.19 20.38 -8.88
C VAL A 460 -0.96 19.62 -10.19
N ASP A 461 0.24 19.69 -10.77
CA ASP A 461 0.57 18.92 -11.97
C ASP A 461 0.71 17.43 -11.66
N VAL A 462 1.39 17.09 -10.56
CA VAL A 462 1.70 15.71 -10.18
C VAL A 462 1.30 15.43 -8.73
N ALA A 463 0.46 14.42 -8.52
CA ALA A 463 0.37 13.77 -7.21
C ALA A 463 1.39 12.62 -7.16
N MET A 464 2.24 12.59 -6.14
CA MET A 464 3.20 11.54 -5.87
C MET A 464 2.91 10.96 -4.49
N THR A 465 2.30 9.77 -4.45
CA THR A 465 1.99 9.07 -3.19
C THR A 465 2.64 7.70 -3.18
N HIS A 466 2.91 7.12 -2.00
CA HIS A 466 3.46 5.76 -2.00
C HIS A 466 2.40 4.72 -2.38
N GLY A 467 1.23 4.74 -1.73
CA GLY A 467 0.13 3.81 -2.02
C GLY A 467 -0.79 4.26 -3.17
N PRO A 468 -1.49 3.30 -3.82
CA PRO A 468 -2.47 3.57 -4.88
C PRO A 468 -3.81 4.14 -4.35
N PRO A 469 -4.62 4.77 -5.21
CA PRO A 469 -6.02 5.12 -4.91
C PRO A 469 -6.97 3.95 -5.23
N LEU A 470 -8.04 3.80 -4.44
CA LEU A 470 -8.97 2.66 -4.56
C LEU A 470 -9.59 2.53 -5.95
N GLY A 471 -9.38 1.37 -6.57
CA GLY A 471 -9.89 1.01 -7.89
C GLY A 471 -8.86 1.11 -9.02
N VAL A 472 -7.76 1.86 -8.84
CA VAL A 472 -6.76 2.12 -9.87
C VAL A 472 -5.45 1.43 -9.56
N LEU A 473 -5.07 0.45 -10.38
CA LEU A 473 -3.76 -0.25 -10.29
C LEU A 473 -3.43 -0.71 -8.85
N ASP A 474 -4.44 -1.27 -8.17
CA ASP A 474 -4.44 -1.56 -6.74
C ASP A 474 -4.83 -3.02 -6.39
N MET A 475 -4.83 -3.91 -7.38
CA MET A 475 -5.16 -5.34 -7.20
C MET A 475 -3.96 -6.11 -6.65
N SER A 476 -4.10 -6.69 -5.46
CA SER A 476 -3.10 -7.60 -4.87
C SER A 476 -3.28 -9.05 -5.34
N ASN A 477 -2.22 -9.85 -5.25
CA ASN A 477 -2.22 -11.30 -5.53
C ASN A 477 -3.17 -12.10 -4.62
N HIS A 478 -3.58 -11.53 -3.49
CA HIS A 478 -4.58 -12.11 -2.59
C HIS A 478 -6.03 -11.88 -3.07
N GLY A 479 -6.22 -11.30 -4.27
CA GLY A 479 -7.54 -11.02 -4.86
C GLY A 479 -8.24 -9.78 -4.30
N GLY A 480 -7.71 -9.18 -3.24
CA GLY A 480 -8.22 -7.94 -2.65
C GLY A 480 -7.63 -6.67 -3.28
N ARG A 481 -8.35 -5.56 -3.15
CA ARG A 481 -7.86 -4.21 -3.51
C ARG A 481 -7.20 -3.54 -2.32
N ALA A 482 -6.05 -2.91 -2.56
CA ALA A 482 -5.23 -2.25 -1.54
C ALA A 482 -5.18 -0.71 -1.68
N GLY A 483 -5.98 -0.12 -2.58
CA GLY A 483 -5.97 1.32 -2.80
C GLY A 483 -6.78 2.09 -1.76
N CYS A 484 -6.35 3.32 -1.44
CA CYS A 484 -7.06 4.17 -0.50
C CYS A 484 -8.27 4.86 -1.14
N GLY A 485 -9.46 4.64 -0.56
CA GLY A 485 -10.72 5.24 -1.01
C GLY A 485 -10.88 6.72 -0.66
N GLN A 486 -9.96 7.29 0.13
CA GLN A 486 -9.93 8.73 0.45
C GLN A 486 -8.99 9.46 -0.50
N LEU A 487 -7.79 8.90 -0.75
CA LEU A 487 -6.88 9.33 -1.79
C LEU A 487 -7.58 9.39 -3.17
N PHE A 488 -8.39 8.38 -3.53
CA PHE A 488 -9.19 8.42 -4.76
C PHE A 488 -10.08 9.68 -4.84
N ARG A 489 -10.71 10.11 -3.74
CA ARG A 489 -11.58 11.29 -3.70
C ARG A 489 -10.78 12.59 -3.80
N ALA A 490 -9.61 12.65 -3.15
CA ALA A 490 -8.71 13.80 -3.22
C ALA A 490 -8.18 13.99 -4.66
N ILE A 491 -7.70 12.92 -5.29
CA ILE A 491 -7.23 12.94 -6.69
C ILE A 491 -8.39 13.29 -7.65
N HIS A 492 -9.58 12.74 -7.41
CA HIS A 492 -10.79 13.09 -8.16
C HIS A 492 -11.16 14.59 -8.03
N ALA A 493 -10.97 15.19 -6.86
CA ALA A 493 -11.24 16.61 -6.64
C ALA A 493 -10.15 17.54 -7.23
N ALA A 494 -8.88 17.14 -7.12
CA ALA A 494 -7.73 17.93 -7.55
C ALA A 494 -7.44 17.88 -9.05
N ARG A 495 -7.80 16.78 -9.73
CA ARG A 495 -7.55 16.51 -11.16
C ARG A 495 -6.09 16.76 -11.60
N PRO A 496 -5.08 16.14 -10.95
CA PRO A 496 -3.69 16.31 -11.36
C PRO A 496 -3.45 15.69 -12.74
N LYS A 497 -2.45 16.19 -13.47
CA LYS A 497 -2.06 15.65 -14.80
C LYS A 497 -1.55 14.22 -14.69
N ILE A 498 -0.76 13.95 -13.65
CA ILE A 498 -0.19 12.64 -13.33
C ILE A 498 -0.49 12.30 -11.86
N HIS A 499 -0.83 11.05 -11.58
CA HIS A 499 -0.75 10.47 -10.23
C HIS A 499 0.17 9.25 -10.27
N CYS A 500 1.37 9.38 -9.72
CA CYS A 500 2.36 8.31 -9.64
C CYS A 500 2.51 7.73 -8.22
N PHE A 501 2.66 6.42 -8.15
CA PHE A 501 2.73 5.63 -6.92
C PHE A 501 3.40 4.27 -7.13
N GLY A 502 3.46 3.47 -6.07
CA GLY A 502 4.09 2.16 -6.03
C GLY A 502 3.32 1.19 -5.15
N HIS A 503 4.01 0.58 -4.17
CA HIS A 503 3.51 -0.23 -3.06
C HIS A 503 2.89 -1.59 -3.44
N ILE A 504 2.09 -1.65 -4.52
CA ILE A 504 1.42 -2.87 -5.00
C ILE A 504 2.13 -3.36 -6.26
N HIS A 505 3.22 -4.11 -6.06
CA HIS A 505 4.15 -4.56 -7.11
C HIS A 505 3.44 -5.29 -8.26
N GLU A 506 2.52 -6.19 -7.94
CA GLU A 506 1.74 -6.99 -8.90
C GLU A 506 0.75 -6.18 -9.75
N ALA A 507 0.49 -4.92 -9.37
CA ALA A 507 -0.38 -4.02 -10.09
C ALA A 507 0.38 -2.94 -10.88
N TRP A 508 1.71 -3.10 -11.05
CA TRP A 508 2.52 -2.26 -11.95
C TRP A 508 1.85 -2.09 -13.31
N GLY A 509 1.87 -0.86 -13.81
CA GLY A 509 1.16 -0.47 -15.02
C GLY A 509 0.90 1.04 -15.10
N ALA A 510 0.24 1.46 -16.17
CA ALA A 510 -0.26 2.83 -16.29
C ALA A 510 -1.64 2.87 -16.96
N LEU A 511 -2.47 3.81 -16.53
CA LEU A 511 -3.83 4.05 -16.99
C LEU A 511 -4.02 5.55 -17.22
N LEU A 512 -4.26 5.98 -18.45
CA LEU A 512 -4.82 7.30 -18.71
C LEU A 512 -6.33 7.22 -18.47
N ALA A 513 -6.78 7.69 -17.31
CA ALA A 513 -8.18 7.63 -16.91
C ALA A 513 -8.92 8.87 -17.42
N ARG A 514 -10.01 8.66 -18.16
CA ARG A 514 -10.97 9.71 -18.52
C ARG A 514 -11.93 9.93 -17.36
N TRP A 515 -12.06 11.17 -16.93
CA TRP A 515 -12.98 11.54 -15.86
C TRP A 515 -14.38 11.82 -16.42
N GLN A 516 -15.40 11.31 -15.72
CA GLN A 516 -16.80 11.64 -15.93
C GLN A 516 -17.40 12.28 -14.67
N THR A 517 -18.42 13.11 -14.83
CA THR A 517 -19.21 13.62 -13.71
C THR A 517 -20.09 12.49 -13.16
N PRO A 518 -19.95 12.08 -11.88
CA PRO A 518 -20.83 11.10 -11.27
C PRO A 518 -22.28 11.61 -11.24
N ALA A 519 -23.25 10.70 -11.22
CA ALA A 519 -24.63 11.06 -10.92
C ALA A 519 -24.73 11.60 -9.47
N ASP A 520 -25.53 12.65 -9.28
CA ASP A 520 -25.78 13.24 -7.96
C ASP A 520 -26.74 12.36 -7.14
N ASP A 521 -26.20 11.26 -6.59
CA ASP A 521 -26.90 10.32 -5.71
C ASP A 521 -26.57 10.54 -4.21
N GLY A 522 -25.88 11.64 -3.89
CA GLY A 522 -25.43 12.00 -2.55
C GLY A 522 -24.26 11.15 -2.01
N ARG A 523 -23.65 10.26 -2.82
CA ARG A 523 -22.52 9.42 -2.39
C ARG A 523 -21.18 10.02 -2.84
N PRO A 524 -20.09 9.82 -2.06
CA PRO A 524 -18.77 10.25 -2.48
C PRO A 524 -18.30 9.46 -3.72
N PRO A 525 -17.54 10.10 -4.64
CA PRO A 525 -17.09 9.48 -5.88
C PRO A 525 -16.24 8.22 -5.64
N ARG A 526 -16.36 7.27 -6.57
CA ARG A 526 -15.63 6.00 -6.60
C ARG A 526 -15.19 5.74 -8.04
N TYR A 527 -14.17 4.90 -8.23
CA TYR A 527 -13.69 4.51 -9.56
C TYR A 527 -14.84 4.19 -10.54
N ALA A 528 -15.72 3.26 -10.17
CA ALA A 528 -16.83 2.79 -10.99
C ALA A 528 -17.99 3.79 -11.21
N THR A 529 -17.94 5.00 -10.64
CA THR A 529 -18.92 6.08 -10.92
C THR A 529 -18.29 7.33 -11.52
N ALA A 530 -16.97 7.49 -11.43
CA ALA A 530 -16.26 8.71 -11.76
C ALA A 530 -15.21 8.58 -12.87
N VAL A 531 -14.80 7.36 -13.21
CA VAL A 531 -13.94 7.06 -14.36
C VAL A 531 -14.81 6.49 -15.47
N ASP A 532 -14.76 7.08 -16.66
CA ASP A 532 -15.36 6.53 -17.87
C ASP A 532 -14.45 5.40 -18.37
N ALA A 533 -14.89 4.15 -18.19
CA ALA A 533 -14.09 2.98 -18.53
C ALA A 533 -13.93 2.76 -20.04
N ASP A 534 -14.87 3.23 -20.86
CA ASP A 534 -14.87 3.05 -22.33
C ASP A 534 -14.04 4.15 -23.02
N ALA A 535 -13.96 5.34 -22.43
CA ALA A 535 -13.09 6.43 -22.88
C ALA A 535 -11.69 6.43 -22.23
N SER A 536 -11.45 5.61 -21.20
CA SER A 536 -10.12 5.45 -20.57
C SER A 536 -9.18 4.56 -21.37
N ARG A 537 -7.88 4.88 -21.35
CA ARG A 537 -6.83 4.16 -22.08
C ARG A 537 -5.85 3.47 -21.14
N LEU A 538 -6.00 2.16 -20.97
CA LEU A 538 -5.01 1.32 -20.28
C LEU A 538 -3.73 1.24 -21.12
N VAL A 539 -2.62 1.77 -20.60
CA VAL A 539 -1.38 2.01 -21.37
C VAL A 539 -0.53 0.74 -21.45
N LYS A 540 -0.21 0.15 -20.30
CA LYS A 540 0.38 -1.19 -20.16
C LYS A 540 0.12 -1.71 -18.74
N THR A 541 0.21 -3.02 -18.57
CA THR A 541 0.13 -3.76 -17.30
C THR A 541 1.06 -4.97 -17.40
N LEU A 542 1.39 -5.63 -16.29
CA LEU A 542 2.19 -6.87 -16.31
C LEU A 542 1.59 -7.94 -17.25
N ALA A 543 0.26 -8.07 -17.33
CA ALA A 543 -0.40 -9.03 -18.21
C ALA A 543 -0.21 -8.72 -19.71
N GLN A 544 -0.17 -7.43 -20.08
CA GLN A 544 0.12 -6.96 -21.44
C GLN A 544 1.62 -6.94 -21.74
N LEU A 545 2.47 -6.80 -20.73
CA LEU A 545 3.93 -6.74 -20.86
C LEU A 545 4.54 -8.11 -21.11
N TRP A 546 4.20 -9.10 -20.27
CA TRP A 546 4.84 -10.40 -20.28
C TRP A 546 4.19 -11.36 -21.30
N PRO A 547 4.98 -12.11 -22.09
CA PRO A 547 4.48 -13.26 -22.84
C PRO A 547 3.95 -14.36 -21.90
N GLN A 548 2.75 -14.86 -22.16
CA GLN A 548 2.05 -15.86 -21.34
C GLN A 548 1.73 -17.11 -22.19
N ARG A 549 2.62 -18.11 -22.20
CA ARG A 549 2.37 -19.38 -22.91
C ARG A 549 1.10 -20.04 -22.37
N GLY A 550 0.19 -20.41 -23.26
CA GLY A 550 -1.12 -20.99 -22.92
C GLY A 550 -2.24 -19.96 -22.69
N VAL A 551 -1.94 -18.66 -22.87
CA VAL A 551 -2.93 -17.57 -22.90
C VAL A 551 -2.74 -16.76 -24.19
N ASP A 552 -1.50 -16.37 -24.48
CA ASP A 552 -1.09 -15.77 -25.75
C ASP A 552 -0.86 -16.86 -26.82
N ASP A 553 -1.23 -16.56 -28.07
CA ASP A 553 -0.81 -17.31 -29.26
C ASP A 553 0.65 -17.03 -29.64
N ASP A 554 1.22 -17.81 -30.56
CA ASP A 554 2.64 -17.69 -30.97
C ASP A 554 2.98 -16.30 -31.54
N GLU A 555 2.03 -15.63 -32.22
CA GLU A 555 2.25 -14.28 -32.75
C GLU A 555 2.20 -13.23 -31.63
N ALA A 556 1.27 -13.36 -30.67
CA ALA A 556 1.21 -12.55 -29.46
C ALA A 556 2.47 -12.72 -28.59
N ILE A 557 2.97 -13.95 -28.44
CA ILE A 557 4.25 -14.23 -27.77
C ILE A 557 5.40 -13.53 -28.49
N ALA A 558 5.48 -13.65 -29.83
CA ALA A 558 6.53 -13.02 -30.62
C ALA A 558 6.47 -11.48 -30.57
N ARG A 559 5.27 -10.89 -30.64
CA ARG A 559 5.05 -9.43 -30.48
C ARG A 559 5.48 -8.96 -29.09
N LYS A 560 4.92 -9.53 -28.01
CA LYS A 560 5.30 -9.15 -26.62
C LYS A 560 6.78 -9.35 -26.32
N THR A 561 7.41 -10.39 -26.89
CA THR A 561 8.85 -10.63 -26.74
C THR A 561 9.67 -9.52 -27.40
N ARG A 562 9.29 -9.09 -28.60
CA ARG A 562 9.94 -7.98 -29.31
C ARG A 562 9.71 -6.65 -28.59
N ASP A 563 8.46 -6.31 -28.27
CA ASP A 563 8.08 -5.14 -27.48
C ASP A 563 8.96 -5.01 -26.22
N LEU A 564 9.07 -6.10 -25.45
CA LEU A 564 9.78 -6.10 -24.18
C LEU A 564 11.31 -6.01 -24.37
N ALA A 565 11.84 -6.53 -25.47
CA ALA A 565 13.23 -6.30 -25.85
C ALA A 565 13.46 -4.82 -26.23
N ASP A 566 12.58 -4.23 -27.06
CA ASP A 566 12.62 -2.81 -27.45
C ASP A 566 12.56 -1.88 -26.23
N MET A 567 11.65 -2.15 -25.28
CA MET A 567 11.49 -1.34 -24.05
C MET A 567 12.64 -1.58 -23.05
N SER A 568 13.24 -2.78 -23.01
CA SER A 568 14.46 -3.06 -22.23
C SER A 568 15.68 -2.35 -22.83
N GLU A 569 15.76 -2.28 -24.16
CA GLU A 569 16.77 -1.54 -24.93
C GLU A 569 16.64 -0.04 -24.62
N ALA A 570 15.41 0.50 -24.67
CA ALA A 570 15.05 1.89 -24.34
C ALA A 570 15.02 2.24 -22.83
N ARG A 571 15.31 1.28 -21.95
CA ARG A 571 15.38 1.42 -20.47
C ARG A 571 14.11 1.88 -19.76
N SER A 572 13.00 2.05 -20.47
CA SER A 572 11.72 2.52 -19.92
C SER A 572 10.57 2.28 -20.91
N ILE A 573 9.33 2.44 -20.44
CA ILE A 573 8.16 2.62 -21.31
C ILE A 573 7.83 4.10 -21.39
N ALA A 574 7.77 4.64 -22.61
CA ALA A 574 7.43 6.03 -22.87
C ALA A 574 5.91 6.24 -22.96
N VAL A 575 5.43 7.35 -22.38
CA VAL A 575 4.08 7.91 -22.53
C VAL A 575 4.23 9.37 -22.94
N ASP A 576 3.46 9.83 -23.92
CA ASP A 576 3.51 11.23 -24.39
C ASP A 576 2.14 11.89 -24.22
N LEU A 577 2.07 12.91 -23.36
CA LEU A 577 0.88 13.71 -23.06
C LEU A 577 0.95 15.10 -23.73
N THR A 578 1.83 15.29 -24.73
CA THR A 578 2.13 16.62 -25.34
C THR A 578 1.54 16.81 -26.75
N GLY A 579 0.76 15.86 -27.25
CA GLY A 579 -0.05 16.06 -28.47
C GLY A 579 -1.20 17.02 -28.19
N GLU A 580 -1.53 17.93 -29.13
CA GLU A 580 -2.46 19.05 -28.92
C GLU A 580 -3.79 18.68 -28.22
N GLU A 581 -4.36 17.52 -28.57
CA GLU A 581 -5.62 17.03 -27.98
C GLU A 581 -5.42 16.44 -26.58
N GLU A 582 -4.37 15.63 -26.36
CA GLU A 582 -4.11 14.96 -25.08
C GLU A 582 -3.59 15.95 -24.03
N ALA A 583 -2.72 16.88 -24.43
CA ALA A 583 -2.26 18.00 -23.61
C ALA A 583 -3.42 18.91 -23.18
N ALA A 584 -4.42 19.12 -24.05
CA ALA A 584 -5.61 19.90 -23.70
C ALA A 584 -6.52 19.16 -22.71
N ARG A 585 -6.81 17.87 -22.92
CA ARG A 585 -7.65 17.06 -22.01
C ARG A 585 -7.02 16.91 -20.63
N VAL A 586 -5.72 16.59 -20.58
CA VAL A 586 -4.95 16.48 -19.33
C VAL A 586 -4.78 17.85 -18.65
N GLY A 587 -4.46 18.90 -19.41
CA GLY A 587 -4.31 20.27 -18.88
C GLY A 587 -5.61 20.89 -18.35
N ALA A 588 -6.76 20.49 -18.90
CA ALA A 588 -8.09 20.88 -18.40
C ALA A 588 -8.60 20.02 -17.23
N GLY A 589 -7.84 19.02 -16.78
CA GLY A 589 -8.25 18.12 -15.71
C GLY A 589 -9.35 17.12 -16.10
N GLU A 590 -9.57 16.90 -17.40
CA GLU A 590 -10.51 15.90 -17.92
C GLU A 590 -9.91 14.48 -17.94
N GLU A 591 -8.57 14.38 -17.95
CA GLU A 591 -7.82 13.13 -17.93
C GLU A 591 -6.68 13.20 -16.89
N THR A 592 -6.39 12.07 -16.23
CA THR A 592 -5.23 11.91 -15.34
C THR A 592 -4.48 10.64 -15.73
N LEU A 593 -3.16 10.74 -15.90
CA LEU A 593 -2.31 9.56 -16.07
C LEU A 593 -1.95 8.97 -14.70
N PHE A 594 -2.53 7.82 -14.37
CA PHE A 594 -2.15 7.03 -13.21
C PHE A 594 -0.99 6.09 -13.56
N VAL A 595 0.05 6.05 -12.72
CA VAL A 595 1.25 5.24 -12.95
C VAL A 595 1.62 4.49 -11.66
N ASN A 596 1.53 3.16 -11.69
CA ASN A 596 2.18 2.30 -10.70
C ASN A 596 3.58 1.96 -11.23
N ALA A 597 4.60 2.49 -10.57
CA ALA A 597 5.99 2.50 -11.01
C ALA A 597 6.90 1.53 -10.24
N ALA A 598 6.32 0.58 -9.49
CA ALA A 598 7.03 -0.39 -8.67
C ALA A 598 8.03 -1.24 -9.48
N ILE A 599 9.33 -1.04 -9.25
CA ILE A 599 10.41 -1.70 -9.98
C ILE A 599 10.54 -3.19 -9.60
N MET A 600 10.24 -3.53 -8.33
CA MET A 600 10.22 -4.91 -7.86
C MET A 600 8.97 -5.69 -8.28
N ASP A 601 9.14 -7.00 -8.51
CA ASP A 601 8.05 -7.97 -8.38
C ASP A 601 7.82 -8.37 -6.90
N THR A 602 6.78 -9.17 -6.63
CA THR A 602 6.47 -9.68 -5.28
C THR A 602 7.50 -10.69 -4.75
N GLY A 603 8.49 -11.08 -5.56
CA GLY A 603 9.68 -11.81 -5.11
C GLY A 603 10.89 -10.90 -4.86
N TYR A 604 10.72 -9.58 -4.84
CA TYR A 604 11.76 -8.56 -4.66
C TYR A 604 12.92 -8.73 -5.65
N ARG A 605 12.59 -8.92 -6.93
CA ARG A 605 13.53 -8.80 -8.05
C ARG A 605 13.16 -7.56 -8.88
N PRO A 606 14.11 -6.74 -9.34
CA PRO A 606 13.84 -5.52 -10.11
C PRO A 606 13.49 -5.85 -11.56
N SER A 607 12.38 -6.57 -11.75
CA SER A 607 11.99 -7.18 -13.02
C SER A 607 11.05 -6.31 -13.85
N HIS A 608 10.52 -5.21 -13.30
CA HIS A 608 9.64 -4.27 -14.00
C HIS A 608 10.40 -3.08 -14.61
N LEU A 609 9.77 -2.45 -15.60
CA LEU A 609 10.32 -1.31 -16.35
C LEU A 609 10.02 0.03 -15.65
N PRO A 610 10.99 0.97 -15.65
CA PRO A 610 10.73 2.39 -15.40
C PRO A 610 9.75 2.98 -16.41
N TRP A 611 9.08 4.07 -16.02
CA TRP A 611 8.23 4.86 -16.91
C TRP A 611 8.92 6.17 -17.28
N THR A 612 8.86 6.57 -18.56
CA THR A 612 9.15 7.95 -18.96
C THR A 612 7.88 8.61 -19.45
N VAL A 613 7.59 9.82 -18.97
CA VAL A 613 6.41 10.60 -19.33
C VAL A 613 6.83 11.95 -19.88
N ASP A 614 6.44 12.26 -21.10
CA ASP A 614 6.49 13.63 -21.63
C ASP A 614 5.18 14.34 -21.29
N VAL A 615 5.25 15.49 -20.64
CA VAL A 615 4.07 16.27 -20.22
C VAL A 615 4.29 17.77 -20.44
N ASP A 616 3.23 18.47 -20.82
CA ASP A 616 3.23 19.92 -21.02
C ASP A 616 2.92 20.64 -19.70
N LEU A 617 3.89 21.43 -19.24
CA LEU A 617 3.82 22.21 -17.99
C LEU A 617 3.77 23.71 -18.28
N ASP A 618 3.24 24.48 -17.33
CA ASP A 618 3.20 25.95 -17.45
C ASP A 618 4.64 26.51 -17.46
N PRO A 619 4.94 27.54 -18.27
CA PRO A 619 6.24 28.19 -18.21
C PRO A 619 6.42 29.00 -16.91
N THR A 620 7.65 28.98 -16.39
CA THR A 620 8.07 29.75 -15.22
C THR A 620 7.73 31.24 -15.37
N PRO A 621 7.00 31.86 -14.42
CA PRO A 621 6.56 33.25 -14.52
C PRO A 621 7.71 34.25 -14.69
N ALA A 622 7.59 35.12 -15.69
CA ALA A 622 8.60 36.11 -16.06
C ALA A 622 8.89 37.08 -14.90
N GLY A 623 10.09 36.94 -14.31
CA GLY A 623 10.55 37.76 -13.18
C GLY A 623 11.11 36.97 -12.00
N SER A 624 10.88 35.66 -11.95
CA SER A 624 11.62 34.77 -11.03
C SER A 624 13.10 34.66 -11.47
N LEU A 625 14.01 34.71 -10.50
CA LEU A 625 15.44 34.45 -10.72
C LEU A 625 15.68 32.93 -10.68
N PRO A 626 16.41 32.35 -11.64
CA PRO A 626 16.75 30.93 -11.58
C PRO A 626 17.65 30.65 -10.36
N LEU A 627 17.29 29.64 -9.59
CA LEU A 627 18.00 29.15 -8.39
C LEU A 627 18.18 30.18 -7.26
N GLN A 628 17.06 30.64 -6.69
CA GLN A 628 16.95 30.69 -5.23
C GLN A 628 15.87 29.71 -4.76
N TYR A 629 16.19 28.92 -3.74
CA TYR A 629 15.24 28.00 -3.12
C TYR A 629 14.28 28.79 -2.21
N THR A 630 13.26 29.39 -2.82
CA THR A 630 12.02 29.69 -2.09
C THR A 630 11.15 28.44 -2.13
N ALA A 631 11.27 27.60 -1.11
CA ALA A 631 10.07 26.92 -0.64
C ALA A 631 9.04 28.04 -0.35
N MET A 632 7.83 27.93 -0.92
CA MET A 632 6.70 28.71 -0.41
C MET A 632 6.24 28.06 0.90
N GLU A 633 7.07 28.18 1.94
CA GLU A 633 6.59 28.22 3.31
C GLU A 633 5.43 29.23 3.38
N ALA A 634 4.47 29.01 4.28
CA ALA A 634 3.23 29.79 4.38
C ALA A 634 3.45 31.21 4.99
N SER A 635 4.48 31.92 4.54
CA SER A 635 4.96 33.21 5.00
C SER A 635 4.11 34.38 4.47
N GLN A 636 2.81 34.32 4.74
CA GLN A 636 1.95 35.51 4.85
C GLN A 636 1.29 35.67 6.23
N ASN A 637 1.50 34.71 7.16
CA ASN A 637 1.14 34.82 8.57
C ASN A 637 2.34 34.66 9.53
N ALA A 638 3.57 34.58 9.03
CA ALA A 638 4.79 34.31 9.81
C ALA A 638 5.29 35.52 10.63
N ALA A 639 4.40 36.13 11.42
CA ALA A 639 4.67 37.32 12.25
C ALA A 639 4.21 37.19 13.72
N MET A 640 3.76 36.00 14.16
CA MET A 640 3.79 35.58 15.57
C MET A 640 4.12 34.09 15.70
N ASP A 641 4.87 33.76 16.76
CA ASP A 641 5.23 32.44 17.30
C ASP A 641 5.64 31.30 16.35
N SER A 642 6.96 31.15 16.20
CA SER A 642 7.57 29.82 16.32
C SER A 642 7.30 29.28 17.74
N PRO A 643 6.88 28.03 17.93
CA PRO A 643 6.57 27.50 19.26
C PRO A 643 7.82 27.48 20.16
N PRO A 644 7.70 27.72 21.48
CA PRO A 644 8.84 27.71 22.39
C PRO A 644 9.46 26.32 22.45
N ALA A 645 10.78 26.25 22.47
CA ALA A 645 11.49 24.99 22.69
C ALA A 645 11.12 24.39 24.07
N PRO A 646 11.10 23.05 24.22
CA PRO A 646 10.86 22.42 25.52
C PRO A 646 11.88 22.93 26.57
N PRO A 647 11.46 23.00 27.85
CA PRO A 647 12.15 23.78 28.87
C PRO A 647 13.61 23.34 29.07
N ARG A 648 14.49 24.34 29.13
CA ARG A 648 15.89 24.21 29.58
C ARG A 648 15.98 24.75 31.01
N ASP A 649 16.99 24.33 31.77
CA ASP A 649 17.11 24.53 33.23
C ASP A 649 17.24 25.98 33.74
N ALA A 650 17.01 26.99 32.89
CA ALA A 650 17.21 28.41 33.15
C ALA A 650 15.99 29.29 32.77
N GLU A 651 14.79 28.73 32.58
CA GLU A 651 13.59 29.55 32.31
C GLU A 651 13.14 30.35 33.55
N PRO A 652 12.74 31.64 33.41
CA PRO A 652 12.15 32.42 34.49
C PRO A 652 10.86 31.79 35.04
N LYS A 653 10.82 31.57 36.35
CA LYS A 653 9.65 31.00 37.06
C LYS A 653 8.70 32.09 37.56
N TYR A 654 7.42 31.92 37.29
CA TYR A 654 6.32 32.78 37.74
C TYR A 654 5.51 32.02 38.80
N GLY A 655 5.39 32.57 40.02
CA GLY A 655 4.72 31.87 41.13
C GLY A 655 5.38 30.56 41.61
N GLY A 656 6.52 30.17 41.03
CA GLY A 656 7.20 28.89 41.24
C GLY A 656 7.23 27.98 40.00
N PHE A 657 6.35 28.24 39.03
CA PHE A 657 6.17 27.42 37.83
C PHE A 657 6.87 28.05 36.61
N SER A 658 7.36 27.20 35.71
CA SER A 658 7.84 27.58 34.37
C SER A 658 6.68 28.05 33.47
N ARG A 659 7.00 28.68 32.33
CA ARG A 659 5.99 29.01 31.33
C ARG A 659 5.30 27.74 30.83
N PHE A 660 6.10 26.70 30.57
CA PHE A 660 5.66 25.41 30.11
C PHE A 660 4.64 24.75 31.06
N GLU A 661 4.90 24.75 32.37
CA GLU A 661 3.98 24.18 33.38
C GLU A 661 2.63 24.93 33.40
N MET A 662 2.62 26.27 33.33
CA MET A 662 1.38 27.06 33.30
C MET A 662 0.59 26.89 32.00
N GLU A 663 1.27 26.84 30.85
CA GLU A 663 0.62 26.60 29.55
C GLU A 663 0.09 25.16 29.45
N LEU A 664 0.75 24.19 30.10
CA LEU A 664 0.33 22.79 30.19
C LEU A 664 -0.88 22.58 31.11
N GLU A 665 -0.94 23.26 32.27
CA GLU A 665 -2.12 23.25 33.14
C GLU A 665 -3.32 23.88 32.42
N PHE A 666 -3.12 25.06 31.83
CA PHE A 666 -4.19 25.77 31.13
C PHE A 666 -4.71 25.00 29.91
N VAL A 667 -3.85 24.46 29.03
CA VAL A 667 -4.34 23.76 27.83
C VAL A 667 -5.13 22.50 28.22
N GLN A 668 -4.70 21.73 29.21
CA GLN A 668 -5.44 20.55 29.67
C GLN A 668 -6.79 20.89 30.32
N SER A 669 -6.93 22.07 30.93
CA SER A 669 -8.22 22.52 31.46
C SER A 669 -9.28 22.74 30.35
N LEU A 670 -8.87 22.92 29.10
CA LEU A 670 -9.76 23.02 27.93
C LEU A 670 -10.40 21.66 27.56
N ALA A 671 -9.93 20.54 28.11
CA ALA A 671 -10.60 19.24 28.02
C ALA A 671 -11.94 19.17 28.78
N ASN A 672 -12.34 20.23 29.50
CA ASN A 672 -13.59 20.26 30.26
C ASN A 672 -14.61 21.22 29.61
N PRO A 673 -15.72 20.72 29.01
CA PRO A 673 -16.76 21.55 28.42
C PRO A 673 -17.34 22.63 29.35
N HIS A 674 -17.43 22.36 30.67
CA HIS A 674 -17.91 23.35 31.64
C HIS A 674 -16.90 24.49 31.84
N TYR A 675 -15.59 24.23 31.69
CA TYR A 675 -14.58 25.27 31.73
C TYR A 675 -14.63 26.16 30.48
N LEU A 676 -14.90 25.59 29.30
CA LEU A 676 -15.14 26.37 28.08
C LEU A 676 -16.35 27.30 28.22
N ASN A 677 -17.45 26.79 28.79
CA ASN A 677 -18.63 27.59 29.11
C ASN A 677 -18.32 28.70 30.12
N HIS A 678 -17.48 28.42 31.13
CA HIS A 678 -17.00 29.44 32.06
C HIS A 678 -16.21 30.54 31.32
N LEU A 679 -15.24 30.20 30.47
CA LEU A 679 -14.48 31.16 29.64
C LEU A 679 -15.41 31.99 28.73
N ALA A 680 -16.46 31.38 28.18
CA ALA A 680 -17.50 32.08 27.41
C ALA A 680 -18.31 33.06 28.27
N SER A 681 -18.73 32.64 29.48
CA SER A 681 -19.46 33.48 30.44
C SER A 681 -18.68 34.73 30.86
N GLN A 682 -17.37 34.60 31.02
CA GLN A 682 -16.45 35.72 31.33
C GLN A 682 -16.10 36.55 30.08
N LYS A 683 -16.67 36.22 28.92
CA LYS A 683 -16.43 36.85 27.60
C LYS A 683 -14.96 36.80 27.15
N LEU A 684 -14.15 35.91 27.72
CA LEU A 684 -12.74 35.74 27.34
C LEU A 684 -12.64 35.23 25.90
N LEU A 685 -13.52 34.30 25.50
CA LEU A 685 -13.63 33.81 24.13
C LEU A 685 -14.05 34.87 23.09
N SER A 686 -14.46 36.07 23.53
CA SER A 686 -14.75 37.22 22.66
C SER A 686 -13.60 38.22 22.57
N GLN A 687 -12.50 38.03 23.31
CA GLN A 687 -11.36 38.96 23.32
C GLN A 687 -10.33 38.54 22.25
N PRO A 688 -10.00 39.39 21.25
CA PRO A 688 -9.07 39.01 20.18
C PRO A 688 -7.70 38.53 20.66
N ALA A 689 -7.17 39.12 21.73
CA ALA A 689 -5.90 38.69 22.34
C ALA A 689 -5.97 37.29 22.97
N PHE A 690 -7.10 36.91 23.56
CA PHE A 690 -7.30 35.57 24.14
C PHE A 690 -7.54 34.51 23.06
N VAL A 691 -8.25 34.86 21.98
CA VAL A 691 -8.38 34.00 20.79
C VAL A 691 -7.02 33.78 20.12
N ALA A 692 -6.18 34.82 20.00
CA ALA A 692 -4.81 34.67 19.51
C ALA A 692 -3.94 33.77 20.41
N TYR A 693 -4.10 33.85 21.73
CA TYR A 693 -3.42 32.94 22.68
C TYR A 693 -3.91 31.48 22.54
N LEU A 694 -5.20 31.25 22.32
CA LEU A 694 -5.75 29.93 22.01
C LEU A 694 -5.25 29.40 20.66
N ALA A 695 -5.01 30.26 19.66
CA ALA A 695 -4.40 29.88 18.39
C ALA A 695 -2.91 29.50 18.57
N TYR A 696 -2.15 30.28 19.34
CA TYR A 696 -0.77 29.99 19.73
C TYR A 696 -0.64 28.59 20.35
N LEU A 697 -1.51 28.26 21.32
CA LEU A 697 -1.49 26.98 22.03
C LEU A 697 -1.71 25.75 21.13
N GLN A 698 -2.12 25.89 19.87
CA GLN A 698 -2.24 24.75 18.95
C GLN A 698 -0.91 24.00 18.71
N TYR A 699 0.24 24.56 19.12
CA TYR A 699 1.51 23.82 19.15
C TYR A 699 1.45 22.55 20.02
N TRP A 700 0.57 22.47 21.03
CA TRP A 700 0.38 21.29 21.88
C TRP A 700 -0.06 20.03 21.11
N GLY A 701 -0.61 20.18 19.90
CA GLY A 701 -0.94 19.06 19.02
C GLY A 701 0.26 18.45 18.28
N ARG A 702 1.47 19.03 18.39
CA ARG A 702 2.68 18.54 17.69
C ARG A 702 3.38 17.45 18.53
N PRO A 703 4.00 16.42 17.92
CA PRO A 703 4.61 15.27 18.62
C PRO A 703 5.50 15.57 19.85
N PRO A 704 6.42 16.57 19.86
CA PRO A 704 7.24 16.84 21.03
C PRO A 704 6.46 17.35 22.25
N TYR A 705 5.23 17.83 22.08
CA TYR A 705 4.40 18.43 23.15
C TYR A 705 3.17 17.58 23.48
N LEU A 706 2.60 16.87 22.50
CA LEU A 706 1.45 15.99 22.62
C LEU A 706 1.55 15.02 23.81
N LYS A 707 2.75 14.44 24.01
CA LYS A 707 3.05 13.44 25.06
C LYS A 707 2.90 13.92 26.51
N TYR A 708 2.73 15.22 26.74
CA TYR A 708 2.52 15.78 28.08
C TYR A 708 1.03 15.97 28.43
N LEU A 709 0.12 15.82 27.47
CA LEU A 709 -1.33 15.96 27.70
C LEU A 709 -1.91 14.67 28.31
N THR A 710 -2.57 14.77 29.47
CA THR A 710 -3.28 13.65 30.11
C THR A 710 -4.51 13.21 29.31
N TYR A 711 -5.19 14.15 28.64
CA TYR A 711 -6.41 13.92 27.87
C TYR A 711 -6.31 14.54 26.46
N PRO A 712 -5.41 14.03 25.60
CA PRO A 712 -5.06 14.71 24.34
C PRO A 712 -6.24 14.88 23.39
N GLY A 713 -7.10 13.85 23.27
CA GLY A 713 -8.29 13.88 22.40
C GLY A 713 -9.22 15.09 22.65
N PRO A 714 -9.88 15.18 23.82
CA PRO A 714 -10.76 16.32 24.12
C PRO A 714 -10.00 17.65 24.22
N THR A 715 -8.78 17.66 24.77
CA THR A 715 -7.93 18.88 24.83
C THR A 715 -7.77 19.51 23.45
N LEU A 716 -7.29 18.73 22.48
CA LEU A 716 -6.97 19.23 21.14
C LEU A 716 -8.23 19.47 20.32
N ARG A 717 -9.26 18.63 20.46
CA ARG A 717 -10.54 18.82 19.76
C ARG A 717 -11.23 20.11 20.20
N HIS A 718 -11.22 20.44 21.48
CA HIS A 718 -11.73 21.72 21.95
C HIS A 718 -10.84 22.89 21.52
N LEU A 719 -9.51 22.76 21.55
CA LEU A 719 -8.59 23.80 21.10
C LEU A 719 -8.70 24.10 19.59
N GLU A 720 -9.09 23.12 18.77
CA GLU A 720 -9.47 23.27 17.37
C GLU A 720 -10.84 23.98 17.25
N LEU A 721 -11.87 23.48 17.93
CA LEU A 721 -13.23 24.05 17.88
C LEU A 721 -13.26 25.50 18.36
N LEU A 722 -12.45 25.87 19.36
CA LEU A 722 -12.30 27.24 19.86
C LEU A 722 -11.75 28.23 18.81
N GLN A 723 -11.16 27.79 17.69
CA GLN A 723 -10.81 28.70 16.60
C GLN A 723 -12.05 29.15 15.79
N GLN A 724 -13.12 28.37 15.81
CA GLN A 724 -14.37 28.67 15.10
C GLN A 724 -15.17 29.71 15.88
N GLU A 725 -15.46 30.86 15.27
CA GLU A 725 -16.20 31.93 15.96
C GLU A 725 -17.60 31.48 16.39
N GLN A 726 -18.29 30.71 15.55
CA GLN A 726 -19.61 30.17 15.87
C GLN A 726 -19.56 29.29 17.13
N PHE A 727 -18.59 28.39 17.26
CA PHE A 727 -18.43 27.56 18.47
C PHE A 727 -18.14 28.40 19.72
N ARG A 728 -17.31 29.46 19.61
CA ARG A 728 -17.06 30.40 20.73
C ARG A 728 -18.31 31.16 21.18
N GLN A 729 -19.32 31.31 20.33
CA GLN A 729 -20.63 31.85 20.68
C GLN A 729 -21.55 30.75 21.26
N ASP A 730 -21.65 29.61 20.56
CA ASP A 730 -22.56 28.51 20.89
C ASP A 730 -22.23 27.81 22.22
N ILE A 731 -20.95 27.73 22.60
CA ILE A 731 -20.50 27.08 23.85
C ILE A 731 -20.95 27.82 25.12
N MET A 732 -21.57 29.00 24.98
CA MET A 732 -22.31 29.66 26.06
C MET A 732 -23.60 28.90 26.43
N SER A 733 -24.14 28.06 25.54
CA SER A 733 -25.35 27.26 25.79
C SER A 733 -25.07 26.02 26.65
N PRO A 734 -25.75 25.83 27.80
CA PRO A 734 -25.67 24.59 28.59
C PRO A 734 -26.02 23.33 27.80
N ASP A 735 -26.90 23.44 26.80
CA ASP A 735 -27.33 22.29 25.95
C ASP A 735 -26.24 21.84 24.97
N LEU A 736 -25.23 22.68 24.68
CA LEU A 736 -24.02 22.24 23.95
C LEU A 736 -23.00 21.63 24.91
N VAL A 737 -22.82 22.21 26.09
CA VAL A 737 -21.94 21.68 27.15
C VAL A 737 -22.32 20.24 27.53
N GLN A 738 -23.61 20.00 27.78
CA GLN A 738 -24.11 18.67 28.13
C GLN A 738 -23.86 17.63 27.03
N ARG A 739 -24.05 18.01 25.75
CA ARG A 739 -23.79 17.11 24.62
C ARG A 739 -22.32 16.78 24.45
N LEU A 740 -21.41 17.75 24.64
CA LEU A 740 -19.97 17.48 24.60
C LEU A 740 -19.56 16.49 25.70
N VAL A 741 -20.05 16.66 26.93
CA VAL A 741 -19.81 15.72 28.04
C VAL A 741 -20.35 14.31 27.72
N GLU A 742 -21.53 14.21 27.10
CA GLU A 742 -22.10 12.91 26.67
C GLU A 742 -21.28 12.25 25.54
N GLU A 743 -20.79 13.03 24.57
CA GLU A 743 -19.92 12.56 23.49
C GLU A 743 -18.54 12.10 24.02
N GLU A 744 -17.95 12.82 24.97
CA GLU A 744 -16.70 12.45 25.64
C GLU A 744 -16.83 11.17 26.47
N ILE A 745 -17.89 11.06 27.28
CA ILE A 745 -18.18 9.84 28.06
C ILE A 745 -18.34 8.65 27.10
N LYS A 746 -19.11 8.81 26.02
CA LYS A 746 -19.30 7.77 25.01
C LYS A 746 -17.97 7.35 24.37
N ALA A 747 -17.16 8.31 23.93
CA ALA A 747 -15.86 8.05 23.31
C ALA A 747 -14.91 7.29 24.27
N SER A 748 -14.90 7.64 25.56
CA SER A 748 -14.08 6.94 26.57
C SER A 748 -14.48 5.47 26.77
N VAL A 749 -15.78 5.16 26.63
CA VAL A 749 -16.34 3.79 26.75
C VAL A 749 -16.15 2.98 25.46
N GLU A 750 -16.16 3.63 24.29
CA GLU A 750 -15.89 2.98 23.00
C GLU A 750 -14.39 2.68 22.81
N TRP A 751 -13.49 3.54 23.30
CA TRP A 751 -12.03 3.31 23.30
C TRP A 751 -11.58 2.07 24.09
N HIS A 752 -12.26 1.74 25.19
CA HIS A 752 -11.96 0.54 26.00
C HIS A 752 -12.49 -0.78 25.37
N ARG A 753 -12.89 -0.77 24.09
CA ARG A 753 -13.50 -1.90 23.37
C ARG A 753 -12.90 -2.15 21.99
N SER A 754 -11.83 -1.45 21.63
CA SER A 754 -11.12 -1.50 20.34
C SER A 754 -9.71 -2.03 20.51
#